data_AF-A4BH99-F1
#
_entry.id   AF-A4BH99-F1
#
_cell.length_a   1.000
_cell.length_b   1.000
_cell.length_c   1.000
_cell.angle_alpha   90.00
_cell.angle_beta   90.00
_cell.angle_gamma   90.00
#
_symmetry.space_group_name_H-M   'P 1'
#
loop_
_entity.id
_entity.type
_entity.pdbx_description
1 polymer ?
#
loop_
_entity_poly.entity_id
_entity_poly.type
_entity_poly.pdbx_seq_one_letter_code
_entity_poly.pdbx_strand_id
1 'polypeptide(L)'
;MSFQVKVALGSLIAIVLVWSVLAVLSFTATNALIDSTSRKLYAAHANELTLQVQATYEPLVLNTALLSEHRLATANTFAERMQSVPMLMSVLRQAPQTTAILAGYENGDHFMLRMFRNDELRTRLNAPSNAVFAIDHSYGDRRETPFRQFLDADMNLIQQQDLPDYRFDPRTRPWYLSAQKSNGVVSTDPYVFFSSREIGITIAMHSPDKKAVLALDVALSSVSDYLSRQRITENTEVVLRNQNGMVAWSGNASLVMSADTLRQRRLDDIDREPFRSLADGSAPTDWLIHREPMNLVFGDDMEMLIAVPKDEFLVELRQTRNRILFYSFTILALLVPMAWVLSNRLAGPIRELYAAVSKVDKQTFELELPPVRSNDEIGALNRALLAMSEALQHYIVDLEAATVAKQKLESEMEIARRIQMELVPGGGELEKTNNHGEIYAHLIPARAVGGDLYEVLKLADGRYFIAVGDVSGKGMPAALFMSRAVALTKMMAPTAPSAGAFLSRLNDELVKNNESCMFITMLCGFYDAQTGKFQCANAGHNPPVLTKEQSSEFLHLESGSALGVFEDNEFPDQTIALESKQQLFIYTDGITEAFDMEQREFSDERLLAALSDDNVQPSAPEQATSVIRDVEAFAAGAPQSDDITVVVMRRR
;
A
#
# COMPACT_ATOMS: atom_id res chain seq x y z
N MET A 1 16.01 -0.70 17.26
CA MET A 1 15.86 0.00 15.97
C MET A 1 14.61 0.86 16.05
N SER A 2 14.70 2.19 15.88
CA SER A 2 13.53 3.07 15.97
C SER A 2 12.54 2.78 14.83
N PHE A 3 11.26 3.11 15.04
CA PHE A 3 10.22 2.95 14.01
C PHE A 3 10.60 3.66 12.69
N GLN A 4 11.19 4.86 12.79
CA GLN A 4 11.78 5.61 11.66
C GLN A 4 12.76 4.78 10.83
N VAL A 5 13.69 4.10 11.51
CA VAL A 5 14.73 3.31 10.84
C VAL A 5 14.12 2.06 10.20
N LYS A 6 13.08 1.47 10.79
CA LYS A 6 12.35 0.33 10.18
C LYS A 6 11.59 0.76 8.92
N VAL A 7 10.91 1.91 8.94
CA VAL A 7 10.19 2.45 7.77
C VAL A 7 11.18 2.82 6.66
N ALA A 8 12.24 3.56 6.99
CA ALA A 8 13.25 3.95 6.02
C ALA A 8 13.94 2.72 5.39
N LEU A 9 14.32 1.73 6.20
CA LEU A 9 14.93 0.49 5.70
C LEU A 9 13.96 -0.32 4.83
N GLY A 10 12.68 -0.43 5.23
CA GLY A 10 11.66 -1.11 4.44
C GLY A 10 11.43 -0.45 3.08
N SER A 11 11.32 0.88 3.04
CA SER A 11 11.22 1.64 1.79
C SER A 11 12.47 1.47 0.93
N LEU A 12 13.66 1.51 1.53
CA LEU A 12 14.93 1.32 0.82
C LEU A 12 14.98 -0.06 0.15
N ILE A 13 14.65 -1.12 0.89
CA ILE A 13 14.65 -2.50 0.38
C ILE A 13 13.66 -2.63 -0.77
N ALA A 14 12.45 -2.08 -0.64
CA ALA A 14 11.43 -2.13 -1.69
C ALA A 14 11.90 -1.40 -2.97
N ILE A 15 12.47 -0.19 -2.82
CA ILE A 15 12.98 0.60 -3.95
C ILE A 15 14.11 -0.14 -4.67
N VAL A 16 15.07 -0.69 -3.92
CA VAL A 16 16.22 -1.42 -4.49
C VAL A 16 15.76 -2.70 -5.18
N LEU A 17 14.78 -3.42 -4.61
CA LEU A 17 14.24 -4.65 -5.19
C LEU A 17 13.47 -4.38 -6.49
N VAL A 18 12.63 -3.34 -6.53
CA VAL A 18 11.93 -2.95 -7.76
C VAL A 18 12.94 -2.50 -8.83
N TRP A 19 13.94 -1.71 -8.45
CA TRP A 19 14.98 -1.28 -9.37
C TRP A 19 15.80 -2.45 -9.92
N SER A 20 16.20 -3.42 -9.09
CA SER A 20 16.99 -4.57 -9.54
C SER A 20 16.21 -5.44 -10.52
N VAL A 21 14.92 -5.68 -10.27
CA VAL A 21 14.05 -6.40 -11.19
C VAL A 21 13.93 -5.67 -12.53
N LEU A 22 13.68 -4.36 -12.51
CA LEU A 22 13.58 -3.55 -13.73
C LEU A 22 14.91 -3.50 -14.50
N ALA A 23 16.04 -3.38 -13.80
CA ALA A 23 17.36 -3.37 -14.41
C ALA A 23 17.68 -4.71 -15.09
N VAL A 24 17.37 -5.83 -14.45
CA VAL A 24 17.54 -7.17 -15.02
C VAL A 24 16.63 -7.37 -16.23
N LEU A 25 15.34 -7.01 -16.13
CA LEU A 25 14.40 -7.10 -17.25
C LEU A 25 14.82 -6.23 -18.44
N SER A 26 15.27 -5.00 -18.18
CA SER A 26 15.77 -4.11 -19.23
C SER A 26 17.02 -4.68 -19.89
N PHE A 27 17.95 -5.23 -19.11
CA PHE A 27 19.16 -5.85 -19.62
C PHE A 27 18.86 -7.09 -20.48
N THR A 28 17.99 -7.99 -20.02
CA THR A 28 17.61 -9.20 -20.76
C THR A 28 16.83 -8.87 -22.03
N ALA A 29 15.86 -7.97 -21.97
CA ALA A 29 15.08 -7.53 -23.12
C ALA A 29 15.97 -6.86 -24.19
N THR A 30 16.89 -5.99 -23.77
CA THR A 30 17.78 -5.31 -24.71
C THR A 30 18.77 -6.28 -25.36
N ASN A 31 19.31 -7.25 -24.60
CA ASN A 31 20.20 -8.27 -25.18
C ASN A 31 19.45 -9.19 -26.15
N ALA A 32 18.19 -9.56 -25.86
CA ALA A 32 17.36 -10.35 -26.77
C ALA A 32 17.01 -9.58 -28.06
N LEU A 33 16.71 -8.28 -27.94
CA LEU A 33 16.44 -7.40 -29.07
C LEU A 33 17.69 -7.23 -29.95
N ILE A 34 18.85 -7.03 -29.32
CA ILE A 34 20.15 -6.92 -29.99
C ILE A 34 20.44 -8.13 -30.86
N ASP A 35 20.13 -9.36 -30.45
CA ASP A 35 20.53 -10.54 -31.24
C ASP A 35 19.52 -10.93 -32.34
N SER A 36 18.22 -10.71 -32.11
CA SER A 36 17.17 -11.10 -33.05
C SER A 36 16.82 -10.01 -34.07
N THR A 37 16.81 -8.75 -33.63
CA THR A 37 16.41 -7.60 -34.47
C THR A 37 17.59 -7.08 -35.28
N SER A 38 18.82 -7.14 -34.76
CA SER A 38 20.01 -6.73 -35.52
C SER A 38 20.17 -7.51 -36.81
N ARG A 39 20.00 -8.84 -36.80
CA ARG A 39 20.11 -9.67 -38.01
C ARG A 39 19.08 -9.30 -39.07
N LYS A 40 17.83 -9.02 -38.66
CA LYS A 40 16.76 -8.61 -39.58
C LYS A 40 17.01 -7.22 -40.16
N LEU A 41 17.37 -6.27 -39.30
CA LEU A 41 17.67 -4.89 -39.70
C LEU A 41 18.91 -4.83 -40.59
N TYR A 42 19.93 -5.61 -40.26
CA TYR A 42 21.13 -5.78 -41.07
C TYR A 42 20.80 -6.35 -42.45
N ALA A 43 20.06 -7.46 -42.52
CA ALA A 43 19.65 -8.05 -43.80
C ALA A 43 18.83 -7.07 -44.65
N ALA A 44 17.96 -6.26 -44.04
CA ALA A 44 17.19 -5.23 -44.74
C ALA A 44 18.10 -4.14 -45.34
N HIS A 45 19.03 -3.59 -44.57
CA HIS A 45 19.99 -2.60 -45.06
C HIS A 45 20.95 -3.18 -46.11
N ALA A 46 21.38 -4.43 -45.93
CA ALA A 46 22.24 -5.11 -46.89
C ALA A 46 21.51 -5.31 -48.23
N ASN A 47 20.25 -5.73 -48.21
CA ASN A 47 19.43 -5.82 -49.41
C ASN A 47 19.20 -4.46 -50.09
N GLU A 48 18.96 -3.41 -49.31
CA GLU A 48 18.82 -2.06 -49.86
C GLU A 48 20.11 -1.62 -50.58
N LEU A 49 21.28 -1.87 -49.96
CA LEU A 49 22.58 -1.58 -50.56
C LEU A 49 22.80 -2.35 -51.86
N THR A 50 22.49 -3.64 -51.88
CA THR A 50 22.54 -4.50 -53.09
C THR A 50 21.71 -3.90 -54.22
N LEU A 51 20.46 -3.53 -53.95
CA LEU A 51 19.55 -2.93 -54.93
C LEU A 51 20.06 -1.58 -55.45
N GLN A 52 20.61 -0.72 -54.57
CA GLN A 52 21.17 0.57 -54.96
C GLN A 52 22.39 0.41 -55.90
N VAL A 53 23.27 -0.54 -55.62
CA VAL A 53 24.41 -0.84 -56.50
C VAL A 53 23.91 -1.35 -57.85
N GLN A 54 22.95 -2.28 -57.87
CA GLN A 54 22.38 -2.78 -59.12
C GLN A 54 21.77 -1.65 -59.97
N ALA A 55 20.93 -0.81 -59.37
CA ALA A 55 20.29 0.33 -60.04
C ALA A 55 21.29 1.37 -60.58
N THR A 56 22.50 1.44 -60.01
CA THR A 56 23.56 2.35 -60.46
C THR A 56 24.20 1.90 -61.77
N TYR A 57 24.32 0.60 -61.99
CA TYR A 57 25.04 0.03 -63.14
C TYR A 57 24.12 -0.47 -64.27
N GLU A 58 22.85 -0.75 -63.96
CA GLU A 58 21.84 -1.15 -64.95
C GLU A 58 21.70 -0.18 -66.15
N PRO A 59 21.72 1.16 -65.98
CA PRO A 59 21.65 2.10 -67.10
C PRO A 59 22.79 1.97 -68.12
N LEU A 60 23.93 1.36 -67.75
CA LEU A 60 25.05 1.16 -68.67
C LEU A 60 24.70 0.18 -69.80
N VAL A 61 23.86 -0.82 -69.54
CA VAL A 61 23.36 -1.74 -70.58
C VAL A 61 22.57 -0.96 -71.60
N LEU A 62 21.61 -0.17 -71.12
CA LEU A 62 20.74 0.64 -71.97
C LEU A 62 21.55 1.66 -72.77
N ASN A 63 22.49 2.36 -72.15
CA ASN A 63 23.36 3.31 -72.84
C ASN A 63 24.21 2.64 -73.92
N THR A 64 24.75 1.45 -73.66
CA THR A 64 25.54 0.71 -74.66
C THR A 64 24.66 0.28 -75.84
N ALA A 65 23.44 -0.20 -75.58
CA ALA A 65 22.49 -0.57 -76.63
C ALA A 65 22.02 0.64 -77.45
N LEU A 66 21.79 1.79 -76.82
CA LEU A 66 21.45 3.03 -77.55
C LEU A 66 22.62 3.55 -78.37
N LEU A 67 23.86 3.38 -77.89
CA LEU A 67 25.06 3.76 -78.63
C LEU A 67 25.27 2.90 -79.87
N SER A 68 24.99 1.59 -79.82
CA SER A 68 25.14 0.71 -80.98
C SER A 68 24.14 1.00 -82.10
N GLU A 69 22.99 1.60 -81.77
CA GLU A 69 21.98 2.11 -82.72
C GLU A 69 22.25 3.56 -83.19
N HIS A 70 23.17 4.26 -82.53
CA HIS A 70 23.46 5.65 -82.85
C HIS A 70 24.28 5.78 -84.15
N ARG A 71 24.14 6.92 -84.84
CA ARG A 71 24.91 7.25 -86.06
C ARG A 71 26.43 7.17 -85.94
N LEU A 72 26.97 7.11 -84.71
CA LEU A 72 28.40 6.88 -84.49
C LEU A 72 28.83 5.51 -85.06
N ALA A 73 27.94 4.51 -85.00
CA ALA A 73 28.16 3.16 -85.52
C ALA A 73 28.41 3.14 -87.04
N THR A 74 27.74 4.02 -87.79
CA THR A 74 27.78 4.05 -89.26
C THR A 74 28.70 5.14 -89.82
N ALA A 75 29.38 5.91 -88.96
CA ALA A 75 30.23 7.03 -89.34
C ALA A 75 31.59 6.59 -89.91
N ASN A 76 31.91 7.04 -91.13
CA ASN A 76 33.10 6.64 -91.88
C ASN A 76 34.25 7.64 -91.76
N THR A 77 33.96 8.90 -91.43
CA THR A 77 34.97 9.96 -91.29
C THR A 77 35.06 10.48 -89.85
N PHE A 78 36.23 11.02 -89.48
CA PHE A 78 36.39 11.69 -88.19
C PHE A 78 35.38 12.84 -88.00
N ALA A 79 35.12 13.62 -89.06
CA ALA A 79 34.15 14.71 -89.03
C ALA A 79 32.74 14.23 -88.71
N GLU A 80 32.28 13.12 -89.29
CA GLU A 80 30.98 12.50 -88.97
C GLU A 80 30.92 12.02 -87.51
N ARG A 81 32.00 11.39 -87.02
CA ARG A 81 32.10 10.91 -85.63
C ARG A 81 32.04 12.07 -84.64
N MET A 82 32.69 13.19 -84.95
CA MET A 82 32.67 14.40 -84.13
C MET A 82 31.27 14.98 -83.92
N GLN A 83 30.35 14.81 -84.88
CA GLN A 83 28.97 15.27 -84.69
C GLN A 83 28.25 14.52 -83.55
N SER A 84 28.72 13.34 -83.16
CA SER A 84 28.15 12.55 -82.06
C SER A 84 28.66 12.99 -80.69
N VAL A 85 29.79 13.70 -80.61
CA VAL A 85 30.49 14.06 -79.37
C VAL A 85 29.62 14.76 -78.32
N PRO A 86 28.72 15.72 -78.65
CA PRO A 86 27.87 16.36 -77.65
C PRO A 86 27.04 15.35 -76.83
N MET A 87 26.44 14.36 -77.51
CA MET A 87 25.66 13.30 -76.85
C MET A 87 26.56 12.38 -76.03
N LEU A 88 27.73 12.00 -76.57
CA LEU A 88 28.69 11.16 -75.85
C LEU A 88 29.20 11.83 -74.56
N MET A 89 29.44 13.15 -74.59
CA MET A 89 29.79 13.91 -73.39
C MET A 89 28.66 13.94 -72.37
N SER A 90 27.39 14.04 -72.81
CA SER A 90 26.24 13.93 -71.91
C SER A 90 26.16 12.56 -71.23
N VAL A 91 26.38 11.47 -71.98
CA VAL A 91 26.44 10.11 -71.42
C VAL A 91 27.55 10.00 -70.38
N LEU A 92 28.76 10.46 -70.69
CA LEU A 92 29.86 10.47 -69.71
C LEU A 92 29.54 11.33 -68.49
N ARG A 93 28.91 12.50 -68.63
CA ARG A 93 28.54 13.33 -67.47
C ARG A 93 27.52 12.64 -66.56
N GLN A 94 26.55 11.90 -67.13
CA GLN A 94 25.49 11.24 -66.38
C GLN A 94 25.90 9.87 -65.80
N ALA A 95 26.92 9.22 -66.36
CA ALA A 95 27.47 7.96 -65.89
C ALA A 95 28.86 8.16 -65.25
N PRO A 96 28.96 8.58 -63.98
CA PRO A 96 30.24 8.86 -63.32
C PRO A 96 31.19 7.66 -63.28
N GLN A 97 30.65 6.44 -63.26
CA GLN A 97 31.38 5.18 -63.31
C GLN A 97 32.01 4.85 -64.67
N THR A 98 31.60 5.56 -65.74
CA THR A 98 32.15 5.37 -67.09
C THR A 98 33.32 6.32 -67.30
N THR A 99 34.45 5.76 -67.73
CA THR A 99 35.71 6.46 -67.97
C THR A 99 35.91 6.84 -69.44
N ALA A 100 35.44 6.01 -70.37
CA ALA A 100 35.50 6.27 -71.79
C ALA A 100 34.35 5.61 -72.56
N ILE A 101 34.03 6.19 -73.71
CA ILE A 101 33.16 5.61 -74.74
C ILE A 101 34.05 5.28 -75.94
N LEU A 102 33.93 4.07 -76.46
CA LEU A 102 34.74 3.55 -77.56
C LEU A 102 33.86 3.15 -78.73
N ALA A 103 34.39 3.35 -79.93
CA ALA A 103 33.86 2.83 -81.18
C ALA A 103 35.02 2.20 -81.95
N GLY A 104 34.92 0.90 -82.22
CA GLY A 104 35.82 0.16 -83.08
C GLY A 104 35.08 -0.26 -84.34
N TYR A 105 35.75 -0.15 -85.48
CA TYR A 105 35.15 -0.45 -86.78
C TYR A 105 35.85 -1.63 -87.45
N GLU A 106 35.16 -2.32 -88.36
CA GLU A 106 35.68 -3.51 -89.07
C GLU A 106 36.98 -3.24 -89.85
N ASN A 107 37.16 -2.00 -90.34
CA ASN A 107 38.35 -1.52 -91.03
C ASN A 107 39.53 -1.19 -90.08
N GLY A 108 39.38 -1.49 -88.78
CA GLY A 108 40.37 -1.23 -87.74
C GLY A 108 40.39 0.21 -87.25
N ASP A 109 39.57 1.12 -87.79
CA ASP A 109 39.47 2.47 -87.25
C ASP A 109 39.03 2.40 -85.78
N HIS A 110 39.47 3.37 -85.00
CA HIS A 110 39.08 3.50 -83.61
C HIS A 110 38.81 4.95 -83.26
N PHE A 111 37.73 5.17 -82.53
CA PHE A 111 37.35 6.46 -81.97
C PHE A 111 37.02 6.28 -80.49
N MET A 112 37.62 7.10 -79.64
CA MET A 112 37.40 6.99 -78.20
C MET A 112 37.33 8.35 -77.55
N LEU A 113 36.21 8.63 -76.87
CA LEU A 113 36.02 9.81 -76.04
C LEU A 113 36.21 9.43 -74.58
N ARG A 114 37.06 10.16 -73.86
CA ARG A 114 37.34 9.95 -72.44
C ARG A 114 37.04 11.22 -71.64
N MET A 115 36.66 11.06 -70.39
CA MET A 115 36.55 12.16 -69.42
C MET A 115 37.61 12.00 -68.33
N PHE A 116 38.35 13.06 -68.01
CA PHE A 116 39.34 13.02 -66.93
C PHE A 116 38.63 12.98 -65.57
N ARG A 117 38.64 11.80 -64.93
CA ARG A 117 38.06 11.58 -63.59
C ARG A 117 39.09 11.69 -62.46
N ASN A 118 40.35 11.47 -62.76
CA ASN A 118 41.48 11.47 -61.83
C ASN A 118 42.68 12.22 -62.44
N ASP A 119 43.56 12.72 -61.57
CA ASP A 119 44.78 13.43 -62.00
C ASP A 119 45.87 12.49 -62.52
N GLU A 120 45.79 11.21 -62.18
CA GLU A 120 46.71 10.17 -62.67
C GLU A 120 46.60 10.00 -64.18
N LEU A 121 45.37 9.89 -64.70
CA LEU A 121 45.12 9.81 -66.14
C LEU A 121 45.52 11.11 -66.85
N ARG A 122 45.26 12.27 -66.23
CA ARG A 122 45.68 13.58 -66.75
C ARG A 122 47.21 13.63 -66.93
N THR A 123 47.95 13.21 -65.92
CA THR A 123 49.42 13.17 -65.93
C THR A 123 49.93 12.15 -66.94
N ARG A 124 49.36 10.93 -66.96
CA ARG A 124 49.77 9.85 -67.87
C ARG A 124 49.59 10.22 -69.34
N LEU A 125 48.55 10.99 -69.65
CA LEU A 125 48.26 11.43 -71.02
C LEU A 125 48.89 12.80 -71.37
N ASN A 126 49.66 13.41 -70.45
CA ASN A 126 50.23 14.76 -70.60
C ASN A 126 49.17 15.82 -70.97
N ALA A 127 47.98 15.73 -70.37
CA ALA A 127 46.85 16.58 -70.72
C ALA A 127 46.97 17.99 -70.08
N PRO A 128 46.58 19.07 -70.79
CA PRO A 128 46.49 20.42 -70.22
C PRO A 128 45.59 20.46 -68.97
N SER A 129 45.87 21.38 -68.03
CA SER A 129 45.14 21.46 -66.75
C SER A 129 43.65 21.83 -66.90
N ASN A 130 43.28 22.56 -67.95
CA ASN A 130 41.90 22.94 -68.26
C ASN A 130 41.16 21.92 -69.15
N ALA A 131 41.81 20.83 -69.57
CA ALA A 131 41.15 19.78 -70.34
C ALA A 131 40.20 18.96 -69.47
N VAL A 132 38.98 18.74 -69.97
CA VAL A 132 37.95 17.91 -69.32
C VAL A 132 37.78 16.59 -70.07
N PHE A 133 37.92 16.61 -71.41
CA PHE A 133 37.80 15.44 -72.26
C PHE A 133 39.03 15.23 -73.15
N ALA A 134 39.23 13.99 -73.57
CA ALA A 134 40.21 13.63 -74.59
C ALA A 134 39.56 12.73 -75.65
N ILE A 135 39.86 12.97 -76.92
CA ILE A 135 39.44 12.14 -78.05
C ILE A 135 40.67 11.51 -78.67
N ASP A 136 40.74 10.18 -78.67
CA ASP A 136 41.75 9.41 -79.38
C ASP A 136 41.16 8.86 -80.68
N HIS A 137 41.83 9.10 -81.80
CA HIS A 137 41.43 8.58 -83.09
C HIS A 137 42.61 7.89 -83.80
N SER A 138 42.39 6.67 -84.28
CA SER A 138 43.32 5.96 -85.16
C SER A 138 42.59 5.41 -86.39
N TYR A 139 43.35 5.22 -87.46
CA TYR A 139 42.84 4.99 -88.81
C TYR A 139 42.97 3.54 -89.30
N GLY A 140 43.20 2.60 -88.38
CA GLY A 140 43.19 1.16 -88.66
C GLY A 140 44.10 0.76 -89.82
N ASP A 141 43.48 0.21 -90.87
CA ASP A 141 44.16 -0.25 -92.08
C ASP A 141 44.73 0.92 -92.94
N ARG A 142 44.27 2.15 -92.71
CA ARG A 142 44.83 3.36 -93.33
C ARG A 142 46.05 3.81 -92.52
N ARG A 143 47.20 3.94 -93.19
CA ARG A 143 48.49 4.35 -92.59
C ARG A 143 48.56 5.86 -92.30
N GLU A 144 47.51 6.43 -91.76
CA GLU A 144 47.47 7.83 -91.29
C GLU A 144 47.93 7.91 -89.82
N THR A 145 48.57 9.01 -89.45
CA THR A 145 49.08 9.21 -88.09
C THR A 145 47.92 9.36 -87.10
N PRO A 146 47.79 8.50 -86.08
CA PRO A 146 46.80 8.68 -85.03
C PRO A 146 47.02 9.98 -84.27
N PHE A 147 45.97 10.55 -83.69
CA PHE A 147 46.08 11.77 -82.90
C PHE A 147 45.17 11.73 -81.67
N ARG A 148 45.45 12.64 -80.74
CA ARG A 148 44.64 12.95 -79.57
C ARG A 148 44.24 14.41 -79.58
N GLN A 149 42.96 14.70 -79.34
CA GLN A 149 42.46 16.05 -79.10
C GLN A 149 42.03 16.22 -77.65
N PHE A 150 42.44 17.31 -77.01
CA PHE A 150 42.00 17.71 -75.68
C PHE A 150 40.95 18.81 -75.79
N LEU A 151 39.82 18.61 -75.10
CA LEU A 151 38.67 19.51 -75.13
C LEU A 151 38.37 20.05 -73.73
N ASP A 152 37.90 21.29 -73.66
CA ASP A 152 37.35 21.87 -72.44
C ASP A 152 35.91 21.37 -72.15
N ALA A 153 35.24 21.97 -71.17
CA ALA A 153 33.86 21.62 -70.82
C ALA A 153 32.84 21.99 -71.92
N ASP A 154 33.15 22.94 -72.79
CA ASP A 154 32.23 23.50 -73.79
C ASP A 154 32.51 22.96 -75.20
N MET A 155 33.32 21.90 -75.31
CA MET A 155 33.80 21.29 -76.57
C MET A 155 34.80 22.12 -77.38
N ASN A 156 35.42 23.15 -76.80
CA ASN A 156 36.47 23.87 -77.51
C ASN A 156 37.76 23.06 -77.51
N LEU A 157 38.41 23.00 -78.67
CA LEU A 157 39.72 22.38 -78.82
C LEU A 157 40.78 23.20 -78.10
N ILE A 158 41.42 22.60 -77.10
CA ILE A 158 42.55 23.19 -76.37
C ILE A 158 43.86 22.87 -77.11
N GLN A 159 44.06 21.59 -77.42
CA GLN A 159 45.31 21.10 -78.02
C GLN A 159 45.05 19.81 -78.80
N GLN A 160 45.75 19.65 -79.93
CA GLN A 160 45.88 18.38 -80.64
C GLN A 160 47.33 17.88 -80.54
N GLN A 161 47.49 16.57 -80.35
CA GLN A 161 48.78 15.88 -80.28
C GLN A 161 48.80 14.71 -81.25
N ASP A 162 49.77 14.67 -82.15
CA ASP A 162 50.00 13.51 -83.01
C ASP A 162 50.68 12.39 -82.24
N LEU A 163 50.27 11.15 -82.51
CA LEU A 163 50.69 9.95 -81.79
C LEU A 163 51.29 8.90 -82.76
N PRO A 164 52.50 9.14 -83.30
CA PRO A 164 53.11 8.28 -84.32
C PRO A 164 53.41 6.85 -83.84
N ASP A 165 53.60 6.64 -82.54
CA ASP A 165 53.87 5.34 -81.91
C ASP A 165 52.62 4.63 -81.37
N TYR A 166 51.43 5.21 -81.56
CA TYR A 166 50.18 4.63 -81.07
C TYR A 166 49.75 3.47 -81.96
N ARG A 167 49.87 2.24 -81.44
CA ARG A 167 49.55 0.97 -82.13
C ARG A 167 48.32 0.31 -81.50
N PHE A 168 47.16 0.95 -81.62
CA PHE A 168 45.90 0.41 -81.13
C PHE A 168 45.06 -0.15 -82.28
N ASP A 169 44.69 -1.43 -82.19
CA ASP A 169 43.71 -2.07 -83.08
C ASP A 169 42.53 -2.60 -82.24
N PRO A 170 41.30 -2.07 -82.41
CA PRO A 170 40.12 -2.50 -81.65
C PRO A 170 39.79 -3.97 -81.87
N ARG A 171 40.06 -4.54 -83.05
CA ARG A 171 39.67 -5.91 -83.44
C ARG A 171 40.35 -7.00 -82.62
N THR A 172 41.49 -6.67 -82.02
CA THR A 172 42.26 -7.57 -81.17
C THR A 172 41.86 -7.50 -79.69
N ARG A 173 40.98 -6.55 -79.32
CA ARG A 173 40.66 -6.26 -77.92
C ARG A 173 39.53 -7.16 -77.42
N PRO A 174 39.53 -7.55 -76.13
CA PRO A 174 38.53 -8.46 -75.57
C PRO A 174 37.08 -8.01 -75.82
N TRP A 175 36.79 -6.72 -75.68
CA TRP A 175 35.44 -6.16 -75.84
C TRP A 175 34.90 -6.30 -77.26
N TYR A 176 35.76 -6.09 -78.26
CA TYR A 176 35.39 -6.22 -79.66
C TYR A 176 35.12 -7.68 -80.01
N LEU A 177 36.03 -8.58 -79.60
CA LEU A 177 35.91 -10.02 -79.82
C LEU A 177 34.69 -10.63 -79.10
N SER A 178 34.38 -10.18 -77.89
CA SER A 178 33.20 -10.61 -77.14
C SER A 178 31.91 -10.15 -77.80
N ALA A 179 31.84 -8.88 -78.23
CA ALA A 179 30.65 -8.33 -78.90
C ALA A 179 30.39 -8.99 -80.26
N GLN A 180 31.43 -9.41 -80.98
CA GLN A 180 31.25 -10.13 -82.25
C GLN A 180 30.57 -11.50 -82.10
N LYS A 181 30.67 -12.13 -80.92
CA LYS A 181 30.12 -13.47 -80.65
C LYS A 181 28.68 -13.42 -80.12
N SER A 182 28.16 -12.24 -79.81
CA SER A 182 26.83 -12.05 -79.20
C SER A 182 25.96 -11.11 -80.03
N ASN A 183 24.64 -11.28 -79.95
CA ASN A 183 23.67 -10.35 -80.55
C ASN A 183 23.12 -9.33 -79.52
N GLY A 184 23.57 -9.39 -78.27
CA GLY A 184 23.18 -8.47 -77.19
C GLY A 184 24.36 -7.76 -76.55
N VAL A 185 24.09 -6.99 -75.50
CA VAL A 185 25.12 -6.36 -74.67
C VAL A 185 25.94 -7.44 -73.97
N VAL A 186 27.27 -7.29 -74.00
CA VAL A 186 28.22 -8.17 -73.30
C VAL A 186 29.17 -7.35 -72.45
N SER A 187 29.73 -7.95 -71.41
CA SER A 187 30.88 -7.40 -70.68
C SER A 187 32.10 -8.29 -70.86
N THR A 188 33.27 -7.67 -70.84
CA THR A 188 34.54 -8.41 -70.75
C THR A 188 34.81 -8.85 -69.31
N ASP A 189 35.65 -9.86 -69.15
CA ASP A 189 36.43 -10.03 -67.91
C ASP A 189 37.35 -8.81 -67.69
N PRO A 190 37.77 -8.53 -66.46
CA PRO A 190 38.73 -7.47 -66.16
C PRO A 190 40.04 -7.61 -66.94
N TYR A 191 40.44 -6.52 -67.59
CA TYR A 191 41.69 -6.45 -68.36
C TYR A 191 42.32 -5.06 -68.27
N VAL A 192 43.57 -4.93 -68.69
CA VAL A 192 44.30 -3.66 -68.69
C VAL A 192 43.92 -2.82 -69.91
N PHE A 193 43.33 -1.66 -69.67
CA PHE A 193 43.00 -0.67 -70.70
C PHE A 193 44.27 -0.15 -71.38
N PHE A 194 44.20 0.05 -72.70
CA PHE A 194 45.39 0.34 -73.52
C PHE A 194 46.08 1.65 -73.13
N SER A 195 45.33 2.76 -73.20
CA SER A 195 45.90 4.10 -73.03
C SER A 195 45.99 4.50 -71.56
N SER A 196 44.99 4.13 -70.73
CA SER A 196 45.00 4.48 -69.31
C SER A 196 45.84 3.53 -68.45
N ARG A 197 46.10 2.29 -68.89
CA ARG A 197 46.73 1.21 -68.07
C ARG A 197 45.97 0.88 -66.78
N GLU A 198 44.74 1.36 -66.65
CA GLU A 198 43.84 0.98 -65.56
C GLU A 198 43.29 -0.41 -65.83
N ILE A 199 42.95 -1.11 -64.75
CA ILE A 199 42.21 -2.36 -64.85
C ILE A 199 40.72 -2.03 -64.82
N GLY A 200 40.01 -2.54 -65.80
CA GLY A 200 38.59 -2.30 -65.94
C GLY A 200 37.92 -3.37 -66.76
N ILE A 201 36.63 -3.17 -66.92
CA ILE A 201 35.75 -3.98 -67.76
C ILE A 201 35.13 -3.07 -68.79
N THR A 202 34.79 -3.67 -69.93
CA THR A 202 34.21 -2.94 -71.03
C THR A 202 32.88 -3.58 -71.39
N ILE A 203 31.81 -2.79 -71.30
CA ILE A 203 30.47 -3.19 -71.73
C ILE A 203 30.37 -2.83 -73.20
N ALA A 204 30.11 -3.80 -74.07
CA ALA A 204 30.13 -3.62 -75.50
C ALA A 204 28.90 -4.23 -76.17
N MET A 205 28.48 -3.61 -77.27
CA MET A 205 27.45 -4.14 -78.15
C MET A 205 27.81 -3.88 -79.59
N HIS A 206 27.48 -4.86 -80.43
CA HIS A 206 27.66 -4.77 -81.85
C HIS A 206 26.57 -3.90 -82.49
N SER A 207 26.92 -3.12 -83.50
CA SER A 207 25.96 -2.41 -84.34
C SER A 207 25.10 -3.39 -85.15
N PRO A 208 23.85 -3.00 -85.51
CA PRO A 208 22.93 -3.86 -86.27
C PRO A 208 23.44 -4.31 -87.64
N ASP A 209 24.18 -3.43 -88.34
CA ASP A 209 24.74 -3.70 -89.68
C ASP A 209 26.02 -4.53 -89.65
N LYS A 210 26.49 -4.82 -88.44
CA LYS A 210 27.70 -5.53 -88.12
C LYS A 210 29.03 -4.90 -88.59
N LYS A 211 29.11 -3.57 -88.66
CA LYS A 211 30.35 -2.88 -89.08
C LYS A 211 31.13 -2.19 -87.97
N ALA A 212 30.48 -1.96 -86.83
CA ALA A 212 31.09 -1.34 -85.67
C ALA A 212 30.71 -2.03 -84.36
N VAL A 213 31.57 -1.90 -83.35
CA VAL A 213 31.30 -2.26 -81.97
C VAL A 213 31.43 -1.00 -81.13
N LEU A 214 30.41 -0.73 -80.33
CA LEU A 214 30.34 0.41 -79.43
C LEU A 214 30.47 -0.08 -78.00
N ALA A 215 31.22 0.65 -77.18
CA ALA A 215 31.54 0.19 -75.85
C ALA A 215 31.72 1.31 -74.82
N LEU A 216 31.55 0.94 -73.55
CA LEU A 216 31.74 1.77 -72.37
C LEU A 216 32.82 1.14 -71.48
N ASP A 217 33.90 1.88 -71.22
CA ASP A 217 34.94 1.47 -70.27
C ASP A 217 34.54 1.86 -68.84
N VAL A 218 34.47 0.87 -67.96
CA VAL A 218 34.26 1.04 -66.52
C VAL A 218 35.53 0.59 -65.80
N ALA A 219 36.22 1.53 -65.16
CA ALA A 219 37.40 1.20 -64.37
C ALA A 219 36.98 0.54 -63.05
N LEU A 220 37.66 -0.54 -62.66
CA LEU A 220 37.37 -1.21 -61.38
C LEU A 220 37.65 -0.30 -60.18
N SER A 221 38.60 0.64 -60.32
CA SER A 221 38.83 1.68 -59.32
C SER A 221 37.60 2.54 -59.07
N SER A 222 36.86 2.92 -60.12
CA SER A 222 35.61 3.69 -59.97
C SER A 222 34.51 2.87 -59.30
N VAL A 223 34.46 1.56 -59.53
CA VAL A 223 33.51 0.66 -58.86
C VAL A 223 33.87 0.52 -57.38
N SER A 224 35.14 0.26 -57.08
CA SER A 224 35.67 0.22 -55.72
C SER A 224 35.45 1.53 -54.96
N ASP A 225 35.70 2.68 -55.59
CA ASP A 225 35.47 4.00 -55.00
C ASP A 225 33.98 4.21 -54.68
N TYR A 226 33.08 3.77 -55.57
CA TYR A 226 31.65 3.82 -55.31
C TYR A 226 31.27 2.96 -54.11
N LEU A 227 31.70 1.70 -54.07
CA LEU A 227 31.43 0.79 -52.94
C LEU A 227 32.04 1.34 -51.62
N SER A 228 33.19 2.01 -51.68
CA SER A 228 33.84 2.61 -50.51
C SER A 228 33.01 3.73 -49.88
N ARG A 229 32.13 4.38 -50.64
CA ARG A 229 31.21 5.42 -50.16
C ARG A 229 29.89 4.85 -49.64
N GLN A 230 29.54 3.65 -50.06
CA GLN A 230 28.29 2.98 -49.68
C GLN A 230 28.51 2.04 -48.48
N ARG A 231 28.96 2.61 -47.35
CA ARG A 231 29.27 1.86 -46.12
C ARG A 231 28.15 2.01 -45.09
N ILE A 232 27.82 0.92 -44.39
CA ILE A 232 26.84 0.91 -43.29
C ILE A 232 27.48 1.48 -42.01
N THR A 233 28.72 1.08 -41.73
CA THR A 233 29.61 1.57 -40.66
C THR A 233 31.01 1.85 -41.23
N GLU A 234 31.87 2.53 -40.49
CA GLU A 234 33.21 2.93 -40.95
C GLU A 234 34.04 1.77 -41.53
N ASN A 235 34.00 0.61 -40.88
CA ASN A 235 34.74 -0.60 -41.30
C ASN A 235 33.86 -1.63 -42.02
N THR A 236 32.81 -1.17 -42.71
CA THR A 236 32.04 -2.04 -43.61
C THR A 236 32.88 -2.45 -44.80
N GLU A 237 32.95 -3.77 -45.02
CA GLU A 237 33.63 -4.37 -46.15
C GLU A 237 32.57 -4.85 -47.17
N VAL A 238 32.59 -4.27 -48.37
CA VAL A 238 31.68 -4.62 -49.48
C VAL A 238 32.53 -5.16 -50.63
N VAL A 239 32.26 -6.38 -51.05
CA VAL A 239 32.98 -7.07 -52.13
C VAL A 239 31.99 -7.52 -53.19
N LEU A 240 32.31 -7.20 -54.43
CA LEU A 240 31.69 -7.79 -55.62
C LEU A 240 32.59 -8.88 -56.14
N ARG A 241 32.06 -10.08 -56.34
CA ARG A 241 32.81 -11.22 -56.87
C ARG A 241 32.01 -12.02 -57.88
N ASN A 242 32.70 -12.75 -58.73
CA ASN A 242 32.15 -13.78 -59.62
C ASN A 242 32.87 -15.12 -59.38
N GLN A 243 32.66 -16.10 -60.26
CA GLN A 243 33.33 -17.41 -60.17
C GLN A 243 34.87 -17.33 -60.27
N ASN A 244 35.42 -16.31 -60.93
CA ASN A 244 36.85 -16.15 -61.18
C ASN A 244 37.59 -15.50 -59.99
N GLY A 245 36.91 -14.67 -59.20
CA GLY A 245 37.47 -13.97 -58.06
C GLY A 245 36.74 -12.66 -57.75
N MET A 246 37.41 -11.76 -57.02
CA MET A 246 36.88 -10.42 -56.74
C MET A 246 36.94 -9.54 -57.99
N VAL A 247 35.87 -8.78 -58.21
CA VAL A 247 35.71 -7.80 -59.29
C VAL A 247 35.83 -6.38 -58.74
N ALA A 248 35.33 -6.10 -57.53
CA ALA A 248 35.52 -4.82 -56.88
C ALA A 248 35.45 -4.97 -55.36
N TRP A 249 36.11 -4.06 -54.64
CA TRP A 249 36.16 -4.05 -53.17
C TRP A 249 36.16 -2.62 -52.62
N SER A 250 35.33 -2.35 -51.60
CA SER A 250 35.23 -1.06 -50.88
C SER A 250 36.49 -0.63 -50.13
N GLY A 251 37.44 -1.56 -49.95
CA GLY A 251 38.76 -1.28 -49.39
C GLY A 251 39.68 -0.66 -50.43
N ASN A 252 40.63 -1.43 -50.95
CA ASN A 252 41.61 -0.92 -51.92
C ASN A 252 41.42 -1.55 -53.30
N ALA A 253 41.08 -0.72 -54.28
CA ALA A 253 40.91 -1.12 -55.68
C ALA A 253 42.15 -1.83 -56.26
N SER A 254 43.36 -1.44 -55.85
CA SER A 254 44.59 -2.03 -56.36
C SER A 254 44.84 -3.46 -55.87
N LEU A 255 44.11 -3.91 -54.85
CA LEU A 255 44.23 -5.25 -54.27
C LEU A 255 43.24 -6.26 -54.88
N VAL A 256 42.35 -5.82 -55.78
CA VAL A 256 41.38 -6.71 -56.45
C VAL A 256 42.07 -7.62 -57.48
N MET A 257 43.20 -7.17 -58.04
CA MET A 257 43.97 -7.90 -59.05
C MET A 257 45.43 -8.04 -58.60
N SER A 258 46.05 -9.17 -58.94
CA SER A 258 47.49 -9.37 -58.71
C SER A 258 48.32 -8.56 -59.71
N ALA A 259 49.25 -7.75 -59.22
CA ALA A 259 50.13 -6.93 -60.06
C ALA A 259 51.06 -7.77 -60.95
N ASP A 260 51.44 -8.98 -60.50
CA ASP A 260 52.41 -9.84 -61.18
C ASP A 260 51.77 -10.80 -62.18
N THR A 261 50.55 -11.27 -61.89
CA THR A 261 49.88 -12.33 -62.68
C THR A 261 48.65 -11.85 -63.45
N LEU A 262 48.20 -10.61 -63.24
CA LEU A 262 46.96 -10.05 -63.81
C LEU A 262 45.73 -10.93 -63.59
N ARG A 263 45.75 -11.76 -62.54
CA ARG A 263 44.64 -12.60 -62.12
C ARG A 263 43.83 -11.90 -61.03
N GLN A 264 42.51 -12.07 -61.06
CA GLN A 264 41.62 -11.66 -59.97
C GLN A 264 42.02 -12.37 -58.67
N ARG A 265 42.13 -11.60 -57.59
CA ARG A 265 42.37 -12.17 -56.26
C ARG A 265 41.11 -12.84 -55.74
N ARG A 266 41.26 -13.96 -55.04
CA ARG A 266 40.21 -14.62 -54.29
C ARG A 266 40.14 -14.05 -52.87
N LEU A 267 39.05 -14.33 -52.16
CA LEU A 267 38.90 -13.90 -50.75
C LEU A 267 40.06 -14.44 -49.89
N ASP A 268 40.52 -15.65 -50.19
CA ASP A 268 41.62 -16.36 -49.53
C ASP A 268 42.98 -15.64 -49.69
N ASP A 269 43.13 -14.79 -50.71
CA ASP A 269 44.36 -14.02 -50.95
C ASP A 269 44.46 -12.78 -50.05
N ILE A 270 43.41 -12.45 -49.28
CA ILE A 270 43.39 -11.34 -48.33
C ILE A 270 43.49 -11.89 -46.90
N ASP A 271 44.68 -11.75 -46.29
CA ASP A 271 44.93 -12.11 -44.89
C ASP A 271 44.38 -11.05 -43.92
N ARG A 272 43.06 -10.88 -43.91
CA ARG A 272 42.33 -9.97 -43.02
C ARG A 272 40.94 -10.52 -42.72
N GLU A 273 40.45 -10.34 -41.49
CA GLU A 273 39.02 -10.53 -41.20
C GLU A 273 38.17 -9.46 -41.91
N PRO A 274 36.99 -9.82 -42.46
CA PRO A 274 36.29 -11.10 -42.35
C PRO A 274 36.65 -12.13 -43.43
N PHE A 275 37.54 -11.80 -44.36
CA PHE A 275 37.82 -12.61 -45.56
C PHE A 275 38.53 -13.93 -45.25
N ARG A 276 39.45 -13.94 -44.28
CA ARG A 276 40.12 -15.16 -43.80
C ARG A 276 39.13 -16.21 -43.28
N SER A 277 38.22 -15.82 -42.39
CA SER A 277 37.21 -16.76 -41.88
C SER A 277 36.30 -17.27 -42.99
N LEU A 278 35.93 -16.41 -43.93
CA LEU A 278 35.06 -16.75 -45.05
C LEU A 278 35.73 -17.67 -46.08
N ALA A 279 37.04 -17.53 -46.27
CA ALA A 279 37.87 -18.40 -47.10
C ALA A 279 37.92 -19.83 -46.55
N ASP A 280 38.05 -19.96 -45.22
CA ASP A 280 38.09 -21.24 -44.52
C ASP A 280 36.70 -21.92 -44.38
N GLY A 281 35.65 -21.30 -44.93
CA GLY A 281 34.27 -21.79 -44.83
C GLY A 281 33.65 -21.61 -43.44
N SER A 282 34.30 -20.87 -42.55
CA SER A 282 33.82 -20.56 -41.21
C SER A 282 33.02 -19.25 -41.18
N ALA A 283 32.01 -19.17 -40.30
CA ALA A 283 31.29 -17.93 -40.07
C ALA A 283 32.01 -17.12 -38.98
N PRO A 284 32.60 -15.95 -39.28
CA PRO A 284 33.23 -15.12 -38.26
C PRO A 284 32.21 -14.69 -37.20
N THR A 285 32.52 -14.93 -35.93
CA THR A 285 31.61 -14.68 -34.80
C THR A 285 31.35 -13.20 -34.54
N ASP A 286 32.33 -12.36 -34.88
CA ASP A 286 32.33 -10.92 -34.58
C ASP A 286 31.88 -10.06 -35.77
N TRP A 287 31.43 -10.69 -36.87
CA TRP A 287 31.01 -10.00 -38.08
C TRP A 287 29.60 -10.45 -38.49
N LEU A 288 28.80 -9.49 -38.92
CA LEU A 288 27.54 -9.74 -39.61
C LEU A 288 27.83 -9.83 -41.10
N ILE A 289 27.44 -10.92 -41.75
CA ILE A 289 27.70 -11.16 -43.17
C ILE A 289 26.39 -11.34 -43.91
N HIS A 290 26.27 -10.67 -45.04
CA HIS A 290 25.18 -10.84 -45.99
C HIS A 290 25.76 -11.21 -47.35
N ARG A 291 25.13 -12.16 -48.02
CA ARG A 291 25.50 -12.61 -49.37
C ARG A 291 24.26 -12.61 -50.22
N GLU A 292 24.27 -11.83 -51.29
CA GLU A 292 23.14 -11.76 -52.21
C GLU A 292 23.64 -11.96 -53.65
N PRO A 293 23.07 -12.90 -54.42
CA PRO A 293 23.33 -12.98 -55.84
C PRO A 293 22.79 -11.73 -56.53
N MET A 294 23.52 -11.23 -57.51
CA MET A 294 23.15 -10.04 -58.25
C MET A 294 23.24 -10.29 -59.75
N ASN A 295 22.29 -9.73 -60.48
CA ASN A 295 22.34 -9.69 -61.94
C ASN A 295 22.96 -8.36 -62.36
N LEU A 296 24.29 -8.33 -62.45
CA LEU A 296 25.03 -7.21 -63.00
C LEU A 296 25.55 -7.53 -64.40
N VAL A 297 25.80 -6.48 -65.18
CA VAL A 297 26.38 -6.58 -66.54
C VAL A 297 27.79 -7.18 -66.53
N PHE A 298 28.44 -7.24 -65.36
CA PHE A 298 29.86 -7.52 -65.19
C PHE A 298 30.27 -9.00 -65.29
N GLY A 299 29.34 -9.87 -65.71
CA GLY A 299 29.56 -11.30 -65.87
C GLY A 299 28.42 -12.11 -65.24
N ASP A 300 28.37 -13.39 -65.58
CA ASP A 300 27.41 -14.32 -64.99
C ASP A 300 27.80 -14.66 -63.53
N ASP A 301 26.81 -14.99 -62.70
CA ASP A 301 26.96 -15.41 -61.29
C ASP A 301 27.71 -14.40 -60.40
N MET A 302 27.35 -13.11 -60.52
CA MET A 302 27.85 -12.09 -59.60
C MET A 302 27.22 -12.23 -58.22
N GLU A 303 28.01 -12.11 -57.17
CA GLU A 303 27.57 -12.09 -55.79
C GLU A 303 28.11 -10.85 -55.09
N MET A 304 27.27 -10.19 -54.30
CA MET A 304 27.69 -9.16 -53.37
C MET A 304 27.83 -9.75 -51.97
N LEU A 305 29.02 -9.59 -51.40
CA LEU A 305 29.32 -9.89 -50.01
C LEU A 305 29.41 -8.57 -49.25
N ILE A 306 28.55 -8.40 -48.26
CA ILE A 306 28.60 -7.28 -47.32
C ILE A 306 28.99 -7.86 -45.96
N ALA A 307 29.98 -7.26 -45.30
CA ALA A 307 30.40 -7.65 -43.98
C ALA A 307 30.61 -6.43 -43.07
N VAL A 308 29.99 -6.46 -41.89
CA VAL A 308 29.99 -5.36 -40.92
C VAL A 308 30.43 -5.88 -39.55
N PRO A 309 31.37 -5.21 -38.85
CA PRO A 309 31.74 -5.59 -37.49
C PRO A 309 30.53 -5.50 -36.55
N LYS A 310 30.22 -6.60 -35.84
CA LYS A 310 29.07 -6.69 -34.93
C LYS A 310 29.18 -5.65 -33.81
N ASP A 311 30.39 -5.39 -33.31
CA ASP A 311 30.59 -4.41 -32.25
C ASP A 311 30.28 -2.98 -32.69
N GLU A 312 30.65 -2.59 -33.90
CA GLU A 312 30.37 -1.27 -34.48
C GLU A 312 28.88 -1.07 -34.72
N PHE A 313 28.23 -2.03 -35.36
CA PHE A 313 26.79 -1.98 -35.63
C PHE A 313 25.98 -1.88 -34.34
N LEU A 314 26.47 -2.46 -33.24
CA LEU A 314 25.82 -2.46 -31.94
C LEU A 314 26.25 -1.29 -31.03
N VAL A 315 27.16 -0.40 -31.43
CA VAL A 315 27.63 0.71 -30.57
C VAL A 315 26.46 1.56 -30.12
N GLU A 316 25.57 1.98 -31.03
CA GLU A 316 24.43 2.84 -30.68
C GLU A 316 23.45 2.15 -29.73
N LEU A 317 23.18 0.86 -29.95
CA LEU A 317 22.32 0.05 -29.09
C LEU A 317 22.94 -0.13 -27.69
N ARG A 318 24.26 -0.35 -27.60
CA ARG A 318 24.99 -0.43 -26.32
C ARG A 318 25.04 0.91 -25.59
N GLN A 319 25.27 2.01 -26.30
CA GLN A 319 25.24 3.36 -25.72
C GLN A 319 23.85 3.70 -25.19
N THR A 320 22.80 3.36 -25.92
CA THR A 320 21.41 3.56 -25.48
C THR A 320 21.09 2.74 -24.24
N ARG A 321 21.47 1.46 -24.22
CA ARG A 321 21.35 0.61 -23.01
C ARG A 321 22.07 1.22 -21.81
N ASN A 322 23.32 1.65 -21.99
CA ASN A 322 24.12 2.23 -20.90
C ASN A 322 23.52 3.56 -20.41
N ARG A 323 22.94 4.39 -21.30
CA ARG A 323 22.20 5.60 -20.92
C ARG A 323 20.96 5.26 -20.09
N ILE A 324 20.18 4.25 -20.48
CA ILE A 324 19.00 3.80 -19.72
C ILE A 324 19.41 3.32 -18.32
N LEU A 325 20.49 2.53 -18.21
CA LEU A 325 21.02 2.07 -16.93
C LEU A 325 21.56 3.23 -16.07
N PHE A 326 22.21 4.21 -16.70
CA PHE A 326 22.69 5.41 -16.01
C PHE A 326 21.55 6.26 -15.46
N TYR A 327 20.51 6.50 -16.26
CA TYR A 327 19.31 7.23 -15.82
C TYR A 327 18.57 6.48 -14.71
N SER A 328 18.42 5.15 -14.82
CA SER A 328 17.76 4.36 -13.78
C SER A 328 18.56 4.38 -12.47
N PHE A 329 19.88 4.34 -12.52
CA PHE A 329 20.74 4.47 -11.34
C PHE A 329 20.66 5.87 -10.72
N THR A 330 20.61 6.92 -11.55
CA THR A 330 20.46 8.30 -11.08
C THR A 330 19.13 8.50 -10.35
N ILE A 331 18.03 7.95 -10.90
CA ILE A 331 16.71 7.97 -10.24
C ILE A 331 16.77 7.22 -8.91
N LEU A 332 17.40 6.04 -8.87
CA LEU A 332 17.59 5.29 -7.63
C LEU A 332 18.34 6.11 -6.58
N ALA A 333 19.45 6.75 -6.97
CA ALA A 333 20.27 7.57 -6.08
C ALA A 333 19.50 8.79 -5.52
N LEU A 334 18.50 9.31 -6.25
CA LEU A 334 17.61 10.38 -5.78
C LEU A 334 16.49 9.87 -4.86
N LEU A 335 15.96 8.67 -5.13
CA LEU A 335 14.87 8.08 -4.33
C LEU A 335 15.31 7.68 -2.92
N VAL A 336 16.57 7.27 -2.73
CA VAL A 336 17.12 6.90 -1.41
C VAL A 336 17.06 8.07 -0.40
N PRO A 337 17.67 9.25 -0.65
CA PRO A 337 17.58 10.38 0.26
C PRO A 337 16.16 10.91 0.37
N MET A 338 15.36 10.85 -0.70
CA MET A 338 13.95 11.25 -0.65
C MET A 338 13.13 10.36 0.29
N ALA A 339 13.31 9.04 0.25
CA ALA A 339 12.68 8.10 1.17
C ALA A 339 13.12 8.33 2.63
N TRP A 340 14.39 8.67 2.84
CA TRP A 340 14.92 9.03 4.16
C TRP A 340 14.26 10.31 4.71
N VAL A 341 14.19 11.37 3.90
CA VAL A 341 13.55 12.64 4.28
C VAL A 341 12.07 12.44 4.58
N LEU A 342 11.36 11.68 3.74
CA LEU A 342 9.93 11.40 3.93
C LEU A 342 9.67 10.58 5.20
N SER A 343 10.49 9.56 5.47
CA SER A 343 10.42 8.78 6.71
C SER A 343 10.60 9.67 7.94
N ASN A 344 11.57 10.59 7.91
CA ASN A 344 11.77 11.54 9.01
C ASN A 344 10.60 12.50 9.19
N ARG A 345 10.00 13.00 8.11
CA ARG A 345 8.84 13.90 8.20
C ARG A 345 7.59 13.23 8.76
N LEU A 346 7.36 11.95 8.45
CA LEU A 346 6.19 11.22 8.94
C LEU A 346 6.37 10.69 10.37
N ALA A 347 7.51 10.07 10.66
CA ALA A 347 7.69 9.37 11.94
C ALA A 347 8.28 10.24 13.06
N GLY A 348 8.80 11.44 12.76
CA GLY A 348 9.23 12.42 13.76
C GLY A 348 8.08 12.88 14.68
N PRO A 349 7.01 13.49 14.13
CA PRO A 349 5.87 13.95 14.91
C PRO A 349 5.20 12.87 15.76
N ILE A 350 5.06 11.65 15.23
CA ILE A 350 4.50 10.50 15.96
C ILE A 350 5.33 10.16 17.21
N ARG A 351 6.66 10.26 17.12
CA ARG A 351 7.55 10.01 18.25
C ARG A 351 7.43 11.09 19.33
N GLU A 352 7.28 12.35 18.94
CA GLU A 352 7.05 13.45 19.88
C GLU A 352 5.72 13.27 20.62
N LEU A 353 4.65 12.89 19.90
CA LEU A 353 3.35 12.57 20.50
C LEU A 353 3.44 11.38 21.46
N TYR A 354 4.10 10.28 21.06
CA TYR A 354 4.31 9.13 21.94
C TYR A 354 5.08 9.50 23.21
N ALA A 355 6.14 10.30 23.07
CA ALA A 355 6.93 10.77 24.21
C ALA A 355 6.09 11.61 25.18
N ALA A 356 5.23 12.49 24.66
CA ALA A 356 4.30 13.28 25.48
C ALA A 356 3.30 12.40 26.23
N VAL A 357 2.65 11.46 25.54
CA VAL A 357 1.67 10.53 26.16
C VAL A 357 2.34 9.61 27.20
N SER A 358 3.57 9.16 26.95
CA SER A 358 4.29 8.28 27.89
C SER A 358 4.71 8.97 29.20
N LYS A 359 4.73 10.31 29.22
CA LYS A 359 5.12 11.12 30.37
C LYS A 359 3.93 11.66 31.16
N VAL A 360 2.71 11.29 30.79
CA VAL A 360 1.48 11.73 31.45
C VAL A 360 1.52 11.37 32.93
N ASP A 361 1.32 12.38 33.77
CA ASP A 361 1.14 12.18 35.19
C ASP A 361 -0.19 11.45 35.43
N LYS A 362 -0.14 10.33 36.13
CA LYS A 362 -1.32 9.49 36.41
C LYS A 362 -2.28 10.13 37.40
N GLN A 363 -1.88 11.20 38.09
CA GLN A 363 -2.70 11.89 39.07
C GLN A 363 -3.41 13.11 38.46
N THR A 364 -2.71 13.92 37.68
CA THR A 364 -3.28 15.16 37.10
C THR A 364 -3.77 14.98 35.66
N PHE A 365 -3.36 13.89 35.00
CA PHE A 365 -3.63 13.60 33.59
C PHE A 365 -3.30 14.77 32.64
N GLU A 366 -2.39 15.64 33.07
CA GLU A 366 -2.00 16.84 32.33
C GLU A 366 -1.08 16.45 31.18
N LEU A 367 -1.51 16.70 29.95
CA LEU A 367 -0.75 16.43 28.74
C LEU A 367 -0.10 17.71 28.20
N GLU A 368 1.23 17.79 28.26
CA GLU A 368 2.00 18.77 27.48
C GLU A 368 2.28 18.23 26.08
N LEU A 369 1.37 18.51 25.15
CA LEU A 369 1.53 18.12 23.75
C LEU A 369 2.27 19.19 22.93
N PRO A 370 3.10 18.78 21.96
CA PRO A 370 3.73 19.72 21.03
C PRO A 370 2.65 20.45 20.20
N PRO A 371 2.93 21.70 19.75
CA PRO A 371 1.96 22.46 18.96
C PRO A 371 1.57 21.72 17.69
N VAL A 372 0.30 21.84 17.30
CA VAL A 372 -0.22 21.23 16.06
C VAL A 372 0.47 21.88 14.86
N ARG A 373 1.42 21.15 14.23
CA ARG A 373 2.20 21.64 13.08
C ARG A 373 1.64 21.21 11.72
N SER A 374 0.72 20.25 11.69
CA SER A 374 0.15 19.69 10.47
C SER A 374 -1.36 19.65 10.54
N ASN A 375 -2.03 19.71 9.38
CA ASN A 375 -3.48 19.65 9.28
C ASN A 375 -3.99 18.32 8.69
N ASP A 376 -3.15 17.29 8.80
CA ASP A 376 -3.38 15.91 8.38
C ASP A 376 -3.87 15.02 9.55
N GLU A 377 -3.80 13.71 9.39
CA GLU A 377 -4.15 12.70 10.40
C GLU A 377 -3.32 12.83 11.68
N ILE A 378 -2.05 13.26 11.58
CA ILE A 378 -1.19 13.48 12.75
C ILE A 378 -1.68 14.69 13.54
N GLY A 379 -2.05 15.77 12.83
CA GLY A 379 -2.67 16.93 13.44
C GLY A 379 -4.02 16.61 14.11
N ALA A 380 -4.84 15.78 13.47
CA ALA A 380 -6.11 15.32 14.02
C ALA A 380 -5.92 14.48 15.30
N LEU A 381 -4.93 13.57 15.30
CA LEU A 381 -4.59 12.77 16.49
C LEU A 381 -4.16 13.65 17.67
N ASN A 382 -3.35 14.68 17.42
CA ASN A 382 -2.91 15.62 18.46
C ASN A 382 -4.12 16.33 19.10
N ARG A 383 -5.06 16.84 18.28
CA ARG A 383 -6.29 17.47 18.77
C ARG A 383 -7.19 16.51 19.56
N ALA A 384 -7.31 15.26 19.10
CA ALA A 384 -8.10 14.25 19.80
C ALA A 384 -7.52 13.90 21.18
N LEU A 385 -6.18 13.80 21.29
CA LEU A 385 -5.50 13.58 22.57
C LEU A 385 -5.70 14.75 23.55
N LEU A 386 -5.65 16.00 23.06
CA LEU A 386 -5.96 17.19 23.87
C LEU A 386 -7.40 17.14 24.41
N ALA A 387 -8.38 16.91 23.54
CA ALA A 387 -9.78 16.83 23.94
C ALA A 387 -10.05 15.71 24.95
N MET A 388 -9.36 14.56 24.81
CA MET A 388 -9.47 13.46 25.79
C MET A 388 -8.89 13.82 27.15
N SER A 389 -7.73 14.50 27.19
CA SER A 389 -7.11 14.96 28.44
C SER A 389 -8.01 15.93 29.19
N GLU A 390 -8.58 16.91 28.48
CA GLU A 390 -9.52 17.88 29.04
C GLU A 390 -10.80 17.20 29.59
N ALA A 391 -11.37 16.26 28.85
CA ALA A 391 -12.54 15.51 29.29
C ALA A 391 -12.27 14.66 30.55
N LEU A 392 -11.10 14.02 30.65
CA LEU A 392 -10.70 13.25 31.82
C LEU A 392 -10.51 14.13 33.06
N GLN A 393 -9.91 15.31 32.89
CA GLN A 393 -9.75 16.27 33.99
C GLN A 393 -11.11 16.70 34.55
N HIS A 394 -12.07 17.03 33.69
CA HIS A 394 -13.44 17.35 34.12
C HIS A 394 -14.12 16.20 34.87
N TYR A 395 -13.98 14.97 34.36
CA TYR A 395 -14.58 13.80 34.99
C TYR A 395 -14.06 13.54 36.42
N ILE A 396 -12.77 13.78 36.67
CA ILE A 396 -12.17 13.62 38.01
C ILE A 396 -12.76 14.64 38.99
N VAL A 397 -12.89 15.91 38.57
CA VAL A 397 -13.48 16.97 39.40
C VAL A 397 -14.93 16.64 39.78
N ASP A 398 -15.73 16.17 38.82
CA ASP A 398 -17.11 15.78 39.07
C ASP A 398 -17.21 14.57 40.03
N LEU A 399 -16.29 13.61 39.90
CA LEU A 399 -16.23 12.45 40.77
C LEU A 399 -15.85 12.82 42.21
N GLU A 400 -14.90 13.73 42.39
CA GLU A 400 -14.53 14.25 43.71
C GLU A 400 -15.72 14.96 44.37
N ALA A 401 -16.42 15.83 43.63
CA ALA A 401 -17.59 16.54 44.14
C ALA A 401 -18.72 15.58 44.57
N ALA A 402 -19.00 14.55 43.76
CA ALA A 402 -20.00 13.54 44.07
C ALA A 402 -19.64 12.70 45.32
N THR A 403 -18.35 12.36 45.47
CA THR A 403 -17.86 11.58 46.62
C THR A 403 -17.98 12.36 47.92
N VAL A 404 -17.61 13.64 47.91
CA VAL A 404 -17.74 14.53 49.08
C VAL A 404 -19.21 14.70 49.47
N ALA A 405 -20.11 14.87 48.50
CA ALA A 405 -21.54 14.99 48.77
C ALA A 405 -22.12 13.72 49.41
N LYS A 406 -21.72 12.53 48.92
CA LYS A 406 -22.13 11.24 49.49
C LYS A 406 -21.66 11.08 50.94
N GLN A 407 -20.37 11.34 51.21
CA GLN A 407 -19.81 11.24 52.57
C GLN A 407 -20.51 12.16 53.56
N LYS A 408 -20.87 13.38 53.11
CA LYS A 408 -21.63 14.31 53.94
C LYS A 408 -23.01 13.78 54.31
N LEU A 409 -23.74 13.22 53.34
CA LEU A 409 -25.08 12.67 53.58
C LEU A 409 -25.04 11.44 54.51
N GLU A 410 -24.06 10.56 54.34
CA GLU A 410 -23.84 9.43 55.25
C GLU A 410 -23.56 9.91 56.69
N SER A 411 -22.73 10.95 56.84
CA SER A 411 -22.45 11.55 58.15
C SER A 411 -23.70 12.19 58.78
N GLU A 412 -24.56 12.84 58.01
CA GLU A 412 -25.81 13.44 58.51
C GLU A 412 -26.81 12.37 58.96
N MET A 413 -26.90 11.25 58.25
CA MET A 413 -27.76 10.12 58.62
C MET A 413 -27.30 9.41 59.90
N GLU A 414 -25.99 9.26 60.10
CA GLU A 414 -25.45 8.67 61.33
C GLU A 414 -25.73 9.56 62.57
N ILE A 415 -25.71 10.88 62.39
CA ILE A 415 -26.12 11.83 63.45
C ILE A 415 -27.61 11.64 63.77
N ALA A 416 -28.46 11.52 62.76
CA ALA A 416 -29.89 11.30 62.95
C ALA A 416 -30.18 9.98 63.67
N ARG A 417 -29.46 8.90 63.34
CA ARG A 417 -29.51 7.60 64.05
C ARG A 417 -29.32 7.78 65.54
N ARG A 418 -28.24 8.45 65.92
CA ARG A 418 -27.90 8.65 67.33
C ARG A 418 -29.00 9.40 68.08
N ILE A 419 -29.54 10.47 67.48
CA ILE A 419 -30.64 11.25 68.07
C ILE A 419 -31.90 10.38 68.24
N GLN A 420 -32.24 9.57 67.24
CA GLN A 420 -33.40 8.68 67.31
C GLN A 420 -33.23 7.63 68.42
N MET A 421 -32.07 6.98 68.49
CA MET A 421 -31.82 5.95 69.50
C MET A 421 -31.81 6.52 70.93
N GLU A 422 -31.46 7.80 71.12
CA GLU A 422 -31.61 8.49 72.41
C GLU A 422 -33.08 8.65 72.86
N LEU A 423 -34.04 8.65 71.93
CA LEU A 423 -35.47 8.71 72.26
C LEU A 423 -36.01 7.37 72.77
N VAL A 424 -35.44 6.26 72.30
CA VAL A 424 -35.77 4.90 72.72
C VAL A 424 -35.11 4.61 74.08
N PRO A 425 -35.79 3.93 75.03
CA PRO A 425 -35.19 3.62 76.32
C PRO A 425 -33.84 2.91 76.19
N GLY A 426 -32.88 3.25 77.05
CA GLY A 426 -31.58 2.57 77.09
C GLY A 426 -30.68 2.76 75.85
N GLY A 427 -31.08 3.58 74.86
CA GLY A 427 -30.31 3.74 73.62
C GLY A 427 -30.51 2.62 72.60
N GLY A 428 -31.58 1.83 72.75
CA GLY A 428 -31.87 0.66 71.91
C GLY A 428 -31.91 -0.65 72.67
N GLU A 429 -31.25 -0.74 73.83
CA GLU A 429 -31.25 -1.94 74.66
C GLU A 429 -31.56 -1.59 76.13
N LEU A 430 -32.51 -2.30 76.73
CA LEU A 430 -32.96 -2.05 78.09
C LEU A 430 -33.14 -3.37 78.84
N GLU A 431 -32.57 -3.44 80.05
CA GLU A 431 -32.85 -4.51 81.00
C GLU A 431 -33.38 -3.93 82.33
N LYS A 432 -34.50 -4.49 82.82
CA LYS A 432 -35.10 -4.18 84.12
C LYS A 432 -35.43 -5.47 84.86
N THR A 433 -34.70 -5.72 85.94
CA THR A 433 -34.85 -6.94 86.74
C THR A 433 -35.18 -6.61 88.20
N ASN A 434 -36.15 -7.32 88.79
CA ASN A 434 -36.48 -7.23 90.21
C ASN A 434 -36.79 -8.62 90.83
N ASN A 435 -37.25 -8.64 92.08
CA ASN A 435 -37.56 -9.89 92.81
C ASN A 435 -38.77 -10.65 92.24
N HIS A 436 -39.60 -10.02 91.41
CA HIS A 436 -40.86 -10.56 90.91
C HIS A 436 -40.84 -10.84 89.40
N GLY A 437 -39.91 -10.27 88.64
CA GLY A 437 -39.81 -10.49 87.20
C GLY A 437 -38.64 -9.77 86.51
N GLU A 438 -38.52 -10.01 85.21
CA GLU A 438 -37.53 -9.44 84.29
C GLU A 438 -38.26 -8.81 83.09
N ILE A 439 -37.80 -7.66 82.64
CA ILE A 439 -38.22 -7.03 81.38
C ILE A 439 -36.95 -6.73 80.58
N TYR A 440 -36.88 -7.25 79.37
CA TYR A 440 -35.80 -6.97 78.43
C TYR A 440 -36.38 -6.39 77.14
N ALA A 441 -35.69 -5.44 76.54
CA ALA A 441 -36.08 -4.86 75.25
C ALA A 441 -34.84 -4.57 74.41
N HIS A 442 -34.93 -4.85 73.10
CA HIS A 442 -33.86 -4.57 72.15
C HIS A 442 -34.46 -4.13 70.81
N LEU A 443 -33.95 -3.04 70.24
CA LEU A 443 -34.29 -2.51 68.93
C LEU A 443 -33.04 -2.36 68.07
N ILE A 444 -33.04 -2.98 66.90
CA ILE A 444 -31.95 -3.00 65.91
C ILE A 444 -32.49 -2.43 64.59
N PRO A 445 -32.13 -1.18 64.23
CA PRO A 445 -32.58 -0.58 62.98
C PRO A 445 -31.95 -1.27 61.75
N ALA A 446 -32.73 -1.47 60.69
CA ALA A 446 -32.26 -2.03 59.41
C ALA A 446 -31.49 -1.03 58.55
N ARG A 447 -31.69 0.27 58.79
CA ARG A 447 -31.02 1.38 58.09
C ARG A 447 -30.41 2.34 59.09
N ALA A 448 -29.88 3.46 58.59
CA ALA A 448 -29.39 4.53 59.47
C ALA A 448 -30.46 5.02 60.45
N VAL A 449 -31.75 5.01 60.11
CA VAL A 449 -32.85 5.33 61.03
C VAL A 449 -34.04 4.41 60.73
N GLY A 450 -34.81 4.08 61.76
CA GLY A 450 -35.89 3.07 61.73
C GLY A 450 -37.30 3.63 61.99
N GLY A 451 -38.35 2.84 61.74
CA GLY A 451 -39.75 3.10 62.13
C GLY A 451 -40.16 2.44 63.45
N ASP A 452 -39.46 1.40 63.86
CA ASP A 452 -39.75 0.66 65.08
C ASP A 452 -39.58 1.48 66.37
N LEU A 453 -40.34 1.12 67.41
CA LEU A 453 -40.16 1.64 68.76
C LEU A 453 -40.55 0.64 69.84
N TYR A 454 -39.98 0.87 71.02
CA TYR A 454 -40.53 0.34 72.26
C TYR A 454 -40.47 1.37 73.38
N GLU A 455 -41.29 1.16 74.41
CA GLU A 455 -41.30 1.97 75.62
C GLU A 455 -41.50 1.10 76.86
N VAL A 456 -40.77 1.41 77.94
CA VAL A 456 -40.90 0.73 79.25
C VAL A 456 -40.81 1.78 80.37
N LEU A 457 -41.97 2.19 80.88
CA LEU A 457 -42.08 3.24 81.90
C LEU A 457 -42.55 2.64 83.22
N LYS A 458 -41.79 2.89 84.30
CA LYS A 458 -42.25 2.55 85.65
C LYS A 458 -43.20 3.62 86.17
N LEU A 459 -44.42 3.23 86.52
CA LEU A 459 -45.48 4.10 87.01
C LEU A 459 -45.40 4.30 88.52
N ALA A 460 -46.09 5.35 89.02
CA ALA A 460 -46.10 5.71 90.44
C ALA A 460 -46.73 4.63 91.34
N ASP A 461 -47.67 3.83 90.79
CA ASP A 461 -48.31 2.71 91.48
C ASP A 461 -47.47 1.42 91.47
N GLY A 462 -46.29 1.44 90.84
CA GLY A 462 -45.35 0.32 90.77
C GLY A 462 -45.52 -0.59 89.54
N ARG A 463 -46.56 -0.39 88.72
CA ARG A 463 -46.73 -1.11 87.44
C ARG A 463 -45.75 -0.58 86.39
N TYR A 464 -45.51 -1.38 85.35
CA TYR A 464 -44.77 -0.96 84.16
C TYR A 464 -45.74 -0.73 83.00
N PHE A 465 -45.70 0.43 82.38
CA PHE A 465 -46.28 0.61 81.05
C PHE A 465 -45.28 0.10 80.01
N ILE A 466 -45.74 -0.78 79.12
CA ILE A 466 -44.93 -1.38 78.07
C ILE A 466 -45.64 -1.13 76.75
N ALA A 467 -44.91 -0.67 75.74
CA ALA A 467 -45.40 -0.55 74.37
C ALA A 467 -44.35 -1.04 73.38
N VAL A 468 -44.79 -1.69 72.31
CA VAL A 468 -43.98 -2.04 71.14
C VAL A 468 -44.79 -1.64 69.92
N GLY A 469 -44.15 -1.01 68.95
CA GLY A 469 -44.82 -0.67 67.71
C GLY A 469 -43.88 -0.51 66.53
N ASP A 470 -44.46 -0.61 65.34
CA ASP A 470 -43.78 -0.48 64.07
C ASP A 470 -44.52 0.55 63.20
N VAL A 471 -43.77 1.51 62.66
CA VAL A 471 -44.26 2.57 61.79
C VAL A 471 -44.10 2.16 60.34
N SER A 472 -45.18 2.27 59.56
CA SER A 472 -45.15 1.96 58.15
C SER A 472 -44.14 2.80 57.36
N GLY A 473 -43.40 2.16 56.45
CA GLY A 473 -42.36 2.81 55.65
C GLY A 473 -40.98 2.74 56.32
N LYS A 474 -39.96 3.37 55.71
CA LYS A 474 -38.56 3.22 56.13
C LYS A 474 -37.80 4.53 56.03
N GLY A 475 -36.71 4.66 56.80
CA GLY A 475 -35.82 5.82 56.75
C GLY A 475 -36.40 7.05 57.47
N MET A 476 -35.99 8.25 57.04
CA MET A 476 -36.26 9.50 57.79
C MET A 476 -37.74 9.79 58.07
N PRO A 477 -38.69 9.61 57.13
CA PRO A 477 -40.10 9.88 57.41
C PRO A 477 -40.68 8.98 58.52
N ALA A 478 -40.37 7.67 58.49
CA ALA A 478 -40.79 6.71 59.51
C ALA A 478 -40.18 7.06 60.87
N ALA A 479 -38.90 7.39 60.90
CA ALA A 479 -38.19 7.80 62.12
C ALA A 479 -38.76 9.05 62.80
N LEU A 480 -39.18 10.04 62.02
CA LEU A 480 -39.81 11.26 62.55
C LEU A 480 -41.22 10.97 63.10
N PHE A 481 -41.99 10.11 62.43
CA PHE A 481 -43.32 9.71 62.90
C PHE A 481 -43.23 8.84 64.17
N MET A 482 -42.27 7.92 64.21
CA MET A 482 -41.88 7.16 65.39
C MET A 482 -41.52 8.08 66.57
N SER A 483 -40.68 9.09 66.34
CA SER A 483 -40.27 10.05 67.37
C SER A 483 -41.46 10.79 67.99
N ARG A 484 -42.45 11.15 67.15
CA ARG A 484 -43.72 11.74 67.61
C ARG A 484 -44.52 10.75 68.47
N ALA A 485 -44.63 9.50 68.05
CA ALA A 485 -45.34 8.45 68.78
C ALA A 485 -44.70 8.16 70.16
N VAL A 486 -43.36 8.09 70.24
CA VAL A 486 -42.63 7.93 71.51
C VAL A 486 -42.90 9.11 72.45
N ALA A 487 -42.82 10.36 71.95
CA ALA A 487 -43.04 11.55 72.77
C ALA A 487 -44.47 11.61 73.34
N LEU A 488 -45.48 11.32 72.51
CA LEU A 488 -46.88 11.25 72.93
C LEU A 488 -47.11 10.11 73.93
N THR A 489 -46.52 8.94 73.69
CA THR A 489 -46.57 7.79 74.61
C THR A 489 -46.06 8.15 75.99
N LYS A 490 -44.85 8.74 76.09
CA LYS A 490 -44.26 9.18 77.37
C LYS A 490 -45.13 10.19 78.11
N MET A 491 -45.80 11.08 77.38
CA MET A 491 -46.68 12.10 77.96
C MET A 491 -47.99 11.49 78.49
N MET A 492 -48.58 10.55 77.74
CA MET A 492 -49.97 10.12 77.95
C MET A 492 -50.08 8.88 78.82
N ALA A 493 -49.13 7.94 78.70
CA ALA A 493 -49.16 6.65 79.40
C ALA A 493 -49.33 6.75 80.93
N PRO A 494 -48.65 7.68 81.65
CA PRO A 494 -48.76 7.75 83.12
C PRO A 494 -50.15 8.13 83.65
N THR A 495 -51.01 8.73 82.81
CA THR A 495 -52.34 9.22 83.20
C THR A 495 -53.48 8.44 82.55
N ALA A 496 -53.15 7.44 81.74
CA ALA A 496 -54.14 6.66 81.03
C ALA A 496 -54.84 5.66 81.98
N PRO A 497 -56.19 5.55 81.92
CA PRO A 497 -56.94 4.68 82.81
C PRO A 497 -56.87 3.20 82.43
N SER A 498 -56.65 2.90 81.15
CA SER A 498 -56.53 1.55 80.59
C SER A 498 -55.71 1.57 79.28
N ALA A 499 -55.34 0.40 78.76
CA ALA A 499 -54.52 0.29 77.56
C ALA A 499 -55.32 0.69 76.30
N GLY A 500 -56.58 0.28 76.23
CA GLY A 500 -57.50 0.69 75.16
C GLY A 500 -57.71 2.19 75.12
N ALA A 501 -57.97 2.80 76.28
CA ALA A 501 -58.14 4.25 76.38
C ALA A 501 -56.86 5.03 76.05
N PHE A 502 -55.68 4.47 76.32
CA PHE A 502 -54.41 5.03 75.88
C PHE A 502 -54.30 5.01 74.34
N LEU A 503 -54.55 3.86 73.71
CA LEU A 503 -54.45 3.71 72.25
C LEU A 503 -55.45 4.61 71.51
N SER A 504 -56.69 4.73 71.98
CA SER A 504 -57.67 5.64 71.35
C SER A 504 -57.19 7.08 71.37
N ARG A 505 -56.68 7.57 72.51
CA ARG A 505 -56.16 8.95 72.59
C ARG A 505 -54.89 9.13 71.76
N LEU A 506 -54.00 8.13 71.75
CA LEU A 506 -52.78 8.18 70.94
C LEU A 506 -53.13 8.20 69.45
N ASN A 507 -54.12 7.41 69.02
CA ASN A 507 -54.63 7.42 67.65
C ASN A 507 -55.14 8.82 67.26
N ASP A 508 -55.98 9.45 68.09
CA ASP A 508 -56.53 10.78 67.82
C ASP A 508 -55.43 11.84 67.67
N GLU A 509 -54.35 11.73 68.45
CA GLU A 509 -53.20 12.63 68.32
C GLU A 509 -52.33 12.32 67.11
N LEU A 510 -52.21 11.05 66.70
CA LEU A 510 -51.39 10.66 65.54
C LEU A 510 -52.09 10.94 64.21
N VAL A 511 -53.42 10.84 64.13
CA VAL A 511 -54.20 11.17 62.92
C VAL A 511 -54.09 12.66 62.58
N LYS A 512 -54.00 13.54 63.59
CA LYS A 512 -53.86 14.99 63.39
C LYS A 512 -52.62 15.32 62.56
N ASN A 513 -52.80 16.06 61.48
CA ASN A 513 -51.73 16.51 60.58
C ASN A 513 -50.88 15.36 60.01
N ASN A 514 -51.49 14.21 59.73
CA ASN A 514 -50.84 13.05 59.11
C ASN A 514 -50.99 13.04 57.57
N GLU A 515 -50.53 14.10 56.89
CA GLU A 515 -50.63 14.22 55.42
C GLU A 515 -49.83 13.14 54.69
N SER A 516 -48.83 12.55 55.35
CA SER A 516 -48.01 11.46 54.80
C SER A 516 -48.69 10.09 54.88
N CYS A 517 -49.91 10.00 55.44
CA CYS A 517 -50.67 8.75 55.61
C CYS A 517 -49.86 7.63 56.30
N MET A 518 -48.95 8.00 57.19
CA MET A 518 -48.12 7.05 57.95
C MET A 518 -48.98 6.42 59.05
N PHE A 519 -48.71 5.18 59.41
CA PHE A 519 -49.45 4.52 60.48
C PHE A 519 -48.50 3.72 61.34
N ILE A 520 -48.94 3.38 62.56
CA ILE A 520 -48.16 2.56 63.48
C ILE A 520 -49.01 1.40 63.99
N THR A 521 -48.48 0.18 63.85
CA THR A 521 -49.01 -0.95 64.60
C THR A 521 -48.47 -0.88 66.02
N MET A 522 -49.28 -1.12 67.05
CA MET A 522 -48.80 -1.05 68.43
C MET A 522 -49.51 -2.04 69.35
N LEU A 523 -48.72 -2.75 70.16
CA LEU A 523 -49.21 -3.47 71.33
C LEU A 523 -48.71 -2.77 72.58
N CYS A 524 -49.62 -2.42 73.49
CA CYS A 524 -49.23 -1.79 74.75
C CYS A 524 -50.05 -2.28 75.94
N GLY A 525 -49.56 -2.02 77.15
CA GLY A 525 -50.28 -2.36 78.35
C GLY A 525 -49.59 -2.00 79.66
N PHE A 526 -50.29 -2.29 80.75
CA PHE A 526 -49.87 -2.09 82.12
C PHE A 526 -49.56 -3.44 82.77
N TYR A 527 -48.28 -3.69 83.03
CA TYR A 527 -47.76 -4.91 83.64
C TYR A 527 -47.52 -4.72 85.14
N ASP A 528 -48.19 -5.54 85.96
CA ASP A 528 -47.91 -5.68 87.37
C ASP A 528 -47.02 -6.91 87.59
N ALA A 529 -45.73 -6.68 87.82
CA ALA A 529 -44.76 -7.74 88.06
C ALA A 529 -45.07 -8.57 89.32
N GLN A 530 -45.76 -8.01 90.33
CA GLN A 530 -46.08 -8.74 91.56
C GLN A 530 -47.16 -9.79 91.32
N THR A 531 -48.22 -9.41 90.59
CA THR A 531 -49.36 -10.30 90.31
C THR A 531 -49.18 -11.12 89.04
N GLY A 532 -48.29 -10.70 88.14
CA GLY A 532 -48.10 -11.28 86.81
C GLY A 532 -49.17 -10.85 85.80
N LYS A 533 -50.04 -9.89 86.15
CA LYS A 533 -51.13 -9.43 85.26
C LYS A 533 -50.64 -8.35 84.32
N PHE A 534 -50.87 -8.55 83.03
CA PHE A 534 -50.64 -7.58 81.96
C PHE A 534 -51.98 -7.18 81.34
N GLN A 535 -52.46 -5.97 81.65
CA GLN A 535 -53.64 -5.41 81.02
C GLN A 535 -53.21 -4.69 79.74
N CYS A 536 -53.60 -5.19 78.59
CA CYS A 536 -53.08 -4.78 77.30
C CYS A 536 -54.19 -4.53 76.27
N ALA A 537 -53.82 -3.84 75.20
CA ALA A 537 -54.64 -3.65 74.02
C ALA A 537 -53.75 -3.69 72.78
N ASN A 538 -54.30 -4.17 71.67
CA ASN A 538 -53.60 -4.31 70.40
C ASN A 538 -54.21 -3.39 69.33
N ALA A 539 -53.36 -2.64 68.64
CA ALA A 539 -53.66 -1.79 67.50
C ALA A 539 -52.98 -2.31 66.23
N GLY A 540 -53.36 -3.51 65.81
CA GLY A 540 -52.91 -4.14 64.56
C GLY A 540 -51.50 -4.71 64.60
N HIS A 541 -50.89 -4.84 65.77
CA HIS A 541 -49.54 -5.37 65.96
C HIS A 541 -49.53 -6.90 66.02
N ASN A 542 -48.35 -7.47 65.80
CA ASN A 542 -48.15 -8.91 65.75
C ASN A 542 -48.59 -9.58 67.07
N PRO A 543 -49.21 -10.77 67.00
CA PRO A 543 -49.67 -11.48 68.20
C PRO A 543 -48.45 -11.87 69.06
N PRO A 544 -48.43 -11.53 70.36
CA PRO A 544 -47.30 -11.88 71.21
C PRO A 544 -47.25 -13.39 71.46
N VAL A 545 -46.07 -13.93 71.71
CA VAL A 545 -45.88 -15.35 72.02
C VAL A 545 -45.82 -15.55 73.53
N LEU A 546 -46.64 -16.47 74.05
CA LEU A 546 -46.56 -16.93 75.43
C LEU A 546 -45.70 -18.19 75.50
N THR A 547 -44.57 -18.11 76.17
CA THR A 547 -43.68 -19.24 76.43
C THR A 547 -43.94 -19.84 77.80
N LYS A 548 -44.25 -21.14 77.81
CA LYS A 548 -44.45 -22.00 78.99
C LYS A 548 -43.32 -23.03 79.08
N GLU A 549 -43.29 -23.83 80.14
CA GLU A 549 -42.16 -24.76 80.37
C GLU A 549 -41.88 -25.76 79.25
N GLN A 550 -42.87 -26.08 78.39
CA GLN A 550 -42.76 -27.10 77.33
C GLN A 550 -43.44 -26.68 76.01
N SER A 551 -43.90 -25.44 75.88
CA SER A 551 -44.57 -24.98 74.66
C SER A 551 -44.57 -23.46 74.55
N SER A 552 -44.42 -22.97 73.32
CA SER A 552 -44.68 -21.56 72.97
C SER A 552 -45.88 -21.49 72.03
N GLU A 553 -46.79 -20.54 72.28
CA GLU A 553 -47.99 -20.34 71.47
C GLU A 553 -48.27 -18.85 71.25
N PHE A 554 -48.76 -18.49 70.06
CA PHE A 554 -49.25 -17.14 69.81
C PHE A 554 -50.52 -16.86 70.60
N LEU A 555 -50.56 -15.74 71.31
CA LEU A 555 -51.77 -15.26 71.96
C LEU A 555 -52.58 -14.43 70.97
N HIS A 556 -53.74 -14.94 70.59
CA HIS A 556 -54.68 -14.18 69.80
C HIS A 556 -55.38 -13.14 70.67
N LEU A 557 -55.09 -11.87 70.41
CA LEU A 557 -55.72 -10.73 71.06
C LEU A 557 -56.71 -10.08 70.11
N GLU A 558 -57.89 -9.71 70.61
CA GLU A 558 -58.78 -8.81 69.88
C GLU A 558 -58.03 -7.49 69.59
N SER A 559 -58.14 -6.96 68.38
CA SER A 559 -57.34 -5.83 67.92
C SER A 559 -58.20 -4.77 67.23
N GLY A 560 -57.88 -3.50 67.47
CA GLY A 560 -58.34 -2.39 66.62
C GLY A 560 -57.47 -2.25 65.36
N SER A 561 -57.78 -1.26 64.51
CA SER A 561 -56.92 -0.94 63.35
C SER A 561 -55.60 -0.27 63.77
N ALA A 562 -54.59 -0.25 62.90
CA ALA A 562 -53.35 0.48 63.17
C ALA A 562 -53.61 1.96 63.50
N LEU A 563 -52.78 2.55 64.37
CA LEU A 563 -52.94 3.93 64.80
C LEU A 563 -52.55 4.90 63.68
N GLY A 564 -53.25 6.03 63.58
CA GLY A 564 -52.97 7.06 62.58
C GLY A 564 -53.71 6.89 61.25
N VAL A 565 -54.48 5.80 61.09
CA VAL A 565 -55.22 5.48 59.85
C VAL A 565 -56.63 6.09 59.83
N PHE A 566 -57.43 5.84 60.86
CA PHE A 566 -58.83 6.23 60.94
C PHE A 566 -59.12 6.98 62.24
N GLU A 567 -59.99 7.99 62.18
CA GLU A 567 -60.57 8.64 63.36
C GLU A 567 -61.52 7.66 64.10
N ASP A 568 -61.73 7.86 65.40
CA ASP A 568 -62.68 7.09 66.23
C ASP A 568 -62.47 5.56 66.27
N ASN A 569 -61.23 5.12 66.45
CA ASN A 569 -60.88 3.69 66.56
C ASN A 569 -60.99 3.19 68.02
N GLU A 570 -61.68 2.07 68.22
CA GLU A 570 -61.85 1.43 69.52
C GLU A 570 -60.86 0.26 69.71
N PHE A 571 -60.25 0.18 70.89
CA PHE A 571 -59.25 -0.83 71.22
C PHE A 571 -59.67 -1.62 72.47
N PRO A 572 -60.02 -2.91 72.33
CA PRO A 572 -60.47 -3.72 73.47
C PRO A 572 -59.37 -3.95 74.52
N ASP A 573 -59.67 -3.63 75.78
CA ASP A 573 -58.82 -3.98 76.91
C ASP A 573 -58.89 -5.48 77.21
N GLN A 574 -57.74 -6.15 77.22
CA GLN A 574 -57.59 -7.57 77.52
C GLN A 574 -56.59 -7.79 78.65
N THR A 575 -56.65 -8.93 79.32
CA THR A 575 -55.73 -9.26 80.42
C THR A 575 -55.04 -10.58 80.17
N ILE A 576 -53.72 -10.56 80.11
CA ILE A 576 -52.86 -11.74 80.09
C ILE A 576 -52.33 -11.96 81.51
N ALA A 577 -52.43 -13.18 82.02
CA ALA A 577 -51.88 -13.55 83.32
C ALA A 577 -50.65 -14.46 83.12
N LEU A 578 -49.46 -13.95 83.46
CA LEU A 578 -48.24 -14.73 83.46
C LEU A 578 -48.10 -15.48 84.77
N GLU A 579 -47.97 -16.81 84.71
CA GLU A 579 -47.60 -17.63 85.85
C GLU A 579 -46.09 -17.57 86.11
N SER A 580 -45.64 -18.04 87.27
CA SER A 580 -44.19 -18.09 87.58
C SER A 580 -43.46 -18.84 86.47
N LYS A 581 -42.32 -18.28 86.06
CA LYS A 581 -41.45 -18.74 84.96
C LYS A 581 -41.97 -18.61 83.54
N GLN A 582 -43.23 -18.20 83.33
CA GLN A 582 -43.72 -17.90 81.99
C GLN A 582 -43.15 -16.59 81.45
N GLN A 583 -43.02 -16.52 80.13
CA GLN A 583 -42.57 -15.34 79.41
C GLN A 583 -43.59 -14.89 78.38
N LEU A 584 -43.74 -13.59 78.22
CA LEU A 584 -44.41 -12.99 77.07
C LEU A 584 -43.36 -12.35 76.17
N PHE A 585 -43.32 -12.78 74.91
CA PHE A 585 -42.42 -12.28 73.88
C PHE A 585 -43.22 -11.45 72.89
N ILE A 586 -42.96 -10.14 72.84
CA ILE A 586 -43.57 -9.18 71.92
C ILE A 586 -42.51 -8.80 70.90
N TYR A 587 -42.86 -8.75 69.63
CA TYR A 587 -41.89 -8.58 68.54
C TYR A 587 -42.50 -7.84 67.35
N THR A 588 -41.66 -7.20 66.55
CA THR A 588 -42.03 -6.61 65.25
C THR A 588 -41.80 -7.60 64.12
N ASP A 589 -42.47 -7.38 62.98
CA ASP A 589 -42.40 -8.24 61.81
C ASP A 589 -40.99 -8.37 61.22
N GLY A 590 -40.05 -7.46 61.52
CA GLY A 590 -38.64 -7.62 61.15
C GLY A 590 -37.97 -8.91 61.64
N ILE A 591 -38.55 -9.61 62.64
CA ILE A 591 -38.14 -10.98 63.01
C ILE A 591 -38.69 -12.01 62.01
N THR A 592 -39.99 -12.01 61.74
CA THR A 592 -40.66 -13.04 60.94
C THR A 592 -40.46 -12.84 59.44
N GLU A 593 -40.35 -11.58 59.00
CA GLU A 593 -40.06 -11.14 57.64
C GLU A 593 -38.56 -10.87 57.41
N ALA A 594 -37.69 -11.44 58.25
CA ALA A 594 -36.26 -11.53 57.94
C ALA A 594 -36.05 -12.50 56.77
N PHE A 595 -35.35 -12.05 55.72
CA PHE A 595 -35.12 -12.85 54.52
C PHE A 595 -33.71 -13.45 54.47
N ASP A 596 -33.61 -14.68 54.00
CA ASP A 596 -32.33 -15.27 53.58
C ASP A 596 -31.90 -14.80 52.17
N MET A 597 -30.73 -15.26 51.72
CA MET A 597 -30.20 -14.96 50.38
C MET A 597 -31.09 -15.48 49.24
N GLU A 598 -31.99 -16.43 49.51
CA GLU A 598 -32.97 -16.96 48.56
C GLU A 598 -34.34 -16.26 48.66
N GLN A 599 -34.45 -15.18 49.45
CA GLN A 599 -35.69 -14.42 49.68
C GLN A 599 -36.79 -15.26 50.34
N ARG A 600 -36.43 -16.20 51.21
CA ARG A 600 -37.37 -16.91 52.07
C ARG A 600 -37.42 -16.25 53.43
N GLU A 601 -38.63 -16.11 53.97
CA GLU A 601 -38.87 -15.53 55.30
C GLU A 601 -38.50 -16.49 56.42
N PHE A 602 -38.05 -15.93 57.55
CA PHE A 602 -37.84 -16.66 58.79
C PHE A 602 -39.14 -17.31 59.26
N SER A 603 -40.26 -16.61 59.10
CA SER A 603 -41.63 -17.04 59.36
C SER A 603 -42.00 -17.30 60.82
N ASP A 604 -43.30 -17.27 61.10
CA ASP A 604 -43.89 -17.53 62.40
C ASP A 604 -43.52 -18.92 62.96
N GLU A 605 -43.42 -19.94 62.09
CA GLU A 605 -43.10 -21.30 62.51
C GLU A 605 -41.69 -21.41 63.08
N ARG A 606 -40.70 -20.71 62.51
CA ARG A 606 -39.33 -20.73 63.05
C ARG A 606 -39.20 -19.88 64.29
N LEU A 607 -39.97 -18.80 64.41
CA LEU A 607 -40.03 -18.03 65.65
C LEU A 607 -40.55 -18.89 66.80
N LEU A 608 -41.66 -19.62 66.61
CA LEU A 608 -42.17 -20.54 67.62
C LEU A 608 -41.16 -21.64 67.95
N ALA A 609 -40.46 -22.18 66.94
CA ALA A 609 -39.42 -23.19 67.16
C ALA A 609 -38.23 -22.63 67.97
N ALA A 610 -37.76 -21.43 67.66
CA ALA A 610 -36.67 -20.76 68.38
C ALA A 610 -37.04 -20.43 69.84
N LEU A 611 -38.32 -20.15 70.10
CA LEU A 611 -38.86 -19.92 71.44
C LEU A 611 -39.18 -21.19 72.22
N SER A 612 -39.08 -22.39 71.61
CA SER A 612 -39.47 -23.66 72.22
C SER A 612 -38.29 -24.60 72.52
N ASP A 613 -37.05 -24.13 72.52
CA ASP A 613 -35.86 -24.97 72.76
C ASP A 613 -35.83 -25.57 74.18
N ASP A 614 -35.55 -26.87 74.27
CA ASP A 614 -35.76 -27.75 75.44
C ASP A 614 -34.66 -27.63 76.53
N ASN A 615 -33.62 -26.82 76.31
CA ASN A 615 -32.50 -26.69 77.22
C ASN A 615 -32.52 -25.37 78.01
N VAL A 616 -33.00 -25.45 79.26
CA VAL A 616 -32.96 -24.41 80.30
C VAL A 616 -33.94 -23.27 80.04
N GLN A 617 -34.85 -22.99 80.99
CA GLN A 617 -35.72 -21.79 80.94
C GLN A 617 -34.86 -20.51 81.01
N PRO A 618 -34.61 -19.84 79.88
CA PRO A 618 -33.64 -18.75 79.82
C PRO A 618 -34.21 -17.51 80.53
N SER A 619 -33.33 -16.58 80.89
CA SER A 619 -33.72 -15.22 81.28
C SER A 619 -34.32 -14.45 80.10
N ALA A 620 -35.05 -13.37 80.39
CA ALA A 620 -35.63 -12.53 79.35
C ALA A 620 -34.58 -12.02 78.32
N PRO A 621 -33.36 -11.58 78.73
CA PRO A 621 -32.29 -11.22 77.79
C PRO A 621 -31.75 -12.40 76.98
N GLU A 622 -31.57 -13.57 77.60
CA GLU A 622 -31.08 -14.77 76.92
C GLU A 622 -32.05 -15.25 75.84
N GLN A 623 -33.36 -15.22 76.11
CA GLN A 623 -34.38 -15.61 75.13
C GLN A 623 -34.37 -14.67 73.90
N ALA A 624 -34.38 -13.36 74.14
CA ALA A 624 -34.35 -12.36 73.06
C ALA A 624 -33.07 -12.46 72.22
N THR A 625 -31.91 -12.57 72.87
CA THR A 625 -30.62 -12.67 72.18
C THR A 625 -30.53 -13.96 71.37
N SER A 626 -31.09 -15.07 71.86
CA SER A 626 -31.12 -16.33 71.11
C SER A 626 -31.93 -16.20 69.82
N VAL A 627 -33.13 -15.63 69.89
CA VAL A 627 -33.98 -15.42 68.70
C VAL A 627 -33.31 -14.48 67.69
N ILE A 628 -32.74 -13.36 68.15
CA ILE A 628 -32.03 -12.42 67.28
C ILE A 628 -30.86 -13.13 66.57
N ARG A 629 -30.08 -13.94 67.30
CA ARG A 629 -28.98 -14.71 66.72
C ARG A 629 -29.47 -15.75 65.70
N ASP A 630 -30.60 -16.40 65.95
CA ASP A 630 -31.17 -17.38 65.02
C ASP A 630 -31.67 -16.70 63.74
N VAL A 631 -32.23 -15.49 63.85
CA VAL A 631 -32.58 -14.63 62.71
C VAL A 631 -31.34 -14.22 61.91
N GLU A 632 -30.28 -13.75 62.58
CA GLU A 632 -29.01 -13.39 61.93
C GLU A 632 -28.36 -14.61 61.22
N ALA A 633 -28.38 -15.77 61.87
CA ALA A 633 -27.87 -17.02 61.32
C ALA A 633 -28.68 -17.48 60.09
N PHE A 634 -30.00 -17.31 60.11
CA PHE A 634 -30.88 -17.61 58.99
C PHE A 634 -30.65 -16.65 57.81
N ALA A 635 -30.53 -15.35 58.08
CA ALA A 635 -30.29 -14.33 57.06
C ALA A 635 -28.96 -14.56 56.30
N ALA A 636 -27.97 -15.17 56.96
CA ALA A 636 -26.70 -15.62 56.35
C ALA A 636 -25.94 -14.51 55.57
N GLY A 637 -26.02 -13.27 56.05
CA GLY A 637 -25.39 -12.09 55.42
C GLY A 637 -26.27 -11.34 54.42
N ALA A 638 -27.53 -11.75 54.23
CA ALA A 638 -28.53 -10.94 53.54
C ALA A 638 -28.75 -9.62 54.31
N PRO A 639 -28.95 -8.47 53.62
CA PRO A 639 -29.27 -7.21 54.26
C PRO A 639 -30.57 -7.32 55.06
N GLN A 640 -30.60 -6.75 56.27
CA GLN A 640 -31.80 -6.67 57.09
C GLN A 640 -32.92 -5.96 56.32
N SER A 641 -34.06 -6.62 56.20
CA SER A 641 -35.22 -6.15 55.45
C SER A 641 -35.98 -5.06 56.20
N ASP A 642 -36.24 -5.29 57.49
CA ASP A 642 -36.94 -4.35 58.38
C ASP A 642 -36.33 -4.24 59.77
N ASP A 643 -36.71 -3.21 60.51
CA ASP A 643 -36.23 -3.03 61.88
C ASP A 643 -36.65 -4.20 62.78
N ILE A 644 -35.75 -4.60 63.68
CA ILE A 644 -35.99 -5.72 64.60
C ILE A 644 -36.19 -5.15 65.99
N THR A 645 -37.39 -5.32 66.55
CA THR A 645 -37.70 -4.98 67.93
C THR A 645 -38.25 -6.17 68.68
N VAL A 646 -37.72 -6.41 69.87
CA VAL A 646 -38.14 -7.48 70.76
C VAL A 646 -38.31 -6.91 72.17
N VAL A 647 -39.42 -7.25 72.83
CA VAL A 647 -39.64 -7.01 74.26
C VAL A 647 -40.09 -8.30 74.94
N VAL A 648 -39.37 -8.70 75.98
CA VAL A 648 -39.63 -9.93 76.73
C VAL A 648 -39.96 -9.59 78.17
N MET A 649 -41.12 -10.05 78.65
CA MET A 649 -41.52 -9.99 80.05
C MET A 649 -41.49 -11.38 80.65
N ARG A 650 -40.76 -11.58 81.74
CA ARG A 650 -40.72 -12.85 82.49
C ARG A 650 -41.18 -12.64 83.92
N ARG A 651 -42.02 -13.54 84.42
CA ARG A 651 -42.33 -13.63 85.86
C ARG A 651 -41.39 -14.61 86.56
N ARG A 652 -40.87 -14.24 87.74
CA ARG A 652 -40.03 -15.12 88.57
C ARG A 652 -40.87 -16.01 89.48
#